data_AF-A0A4U0V296-F1
#
_entry.id   AF-A0A4U0V296-F1
#
_cell.length_a   1.000
_cell.length_b   1.000
_cell.length_c   1.000
_cell.angle_alpha   90.00
_cell.angle_beta   90.00
_cell.angle_gamma   90.00
#
_symmetry.space_group_name_H-M   'P 1'
#
loop_
_entity.id
_entity.type
_entity.pdbx_description
1 polymer ?
#
loop_
_entity_poly.entity_id
_entity_poly.type
_entity_poly.pdbx_seq_one_letter_code
_entity_poly.pdbx_strand_id
1 'polypeptide(L)'
;MAPKRNAQEAFGNSVVPHQISAFAAARLAKQSKHVAAYQEPLEDDERLHGAASLAQVPYDGNHGDTSSDAESEPGNSVLTSTLRPTTIIHSPAYGKGAVEEGPDGRLTITLRSNETAAYVGEYDLRVLEGVATIYGAVLAPTSSPRRVYAPSTHALPVVVGRRDGTVVQISHVQSTIRVLEKLSPLFRNIWRREDHPTRTFQPLQSPADGDSQHSLLPLEIDQRTETVLSRLSTEVDSTARFMAVGAKSSGKSTFNRILCNALISKPSLQKILYLDLDPGQPEFGPSGQLSLVEVTAPILGPPFTHPSSARSPNYSLLRAHTIAATSFKDDPAHYVACATELVQHADRQYPLIVNSCGWVSGLGASVLHDLTQALSITQVVLLEPLDAGLTAALQTSCTDATFHRLPRQPARPTARTPAESRGMQTMAYFHHRAAKVTSELRWSSKAISSRRPWLVSYDGPHAGIQAIISYGTQPHPDFLAETLDGSLVALVRLDAQYEREVLSSSHHTATSEPSADDSSESATTAPPSGLIKRTKDGLPYIPPTTSGATAPLDPRFGECVSLALIRGIDTHDKVLQLVTPLSESQVAALMDQPLAIVRGSFDAPEWAYLEDLHLNGRESGMETERPWVSRTEAVGIEGAVWRLRHPPLAG
;
A
#
# COMPACT_ATOMS: atom_id res chain seq x y z
N MET A 1 -6.57 36.49 -51.87
CA MET A 1 -5.37 35.91 -52.51
C MET A 1 -4.15 36.66 -52.01
N ALA A 2 -3.29 35.95 -51.27
CA ALA A 2 -1.88 36.25 -50.97
C ALA A 2 -1.25 34.90 -50.55
N PRO A 3 0.05 34.65 -50.81
CA PRO A 3 0.49 33.40 -51.43
C PRO A 3 0.91 32.29 -50.44
N LYS A 4 0.74 31.04 -50.88
CA LYS A 4 1.35 29.83 -50.27
C LYS A 4 2.87 29.95 -50.30
N ARG A 5 3.53 29.83 -49.15
CA ARG A 5 4.98 29.58 -49.06
C ARG A 5 5.25 28.09 -48.87
N ASN A 6 6.33 27.66 -49.51
CA ASN A 6 6.70 26.27 -49.80
C ASN A 6 7.35 25.57 -48.59
N ALA A 7 7.14 24.25 -48.49
CA ALA A 7 7.55 23.38 -47.38
C ALA A 7 9.08 23.12 -47.24
N GLN A 8 9.92 24.01 -47.76
CA GLN A 8 11.39 23.87 -47.74
C GLN A 8 12.12 24.95 -46.93
N GLU A 9 11.41 25.90 -46.30
CA GLU A 9 11.98 26.85 -45.32
C GLU A 9 11.78 26.41 -43.86
N ALA A 10 11.04 25.31 -43.61
CA ALA A 10 10.75 24.80 -42.26
C ALA A 10 11.76 23.76 -41.73
N PHE A 11 12.66 23.27 -42.58
CA PHE A 11 13.66 22.26 -42.20
C PHE A 11 15.03 22.64 -42.74
N GLY A 12 15.81 23.34 -41.91
CA GLY A 12 17.23 23.57 -42.15
C GLY A 12 18.04 22.27 -42.01
N ASN A 13 19.06 22.13 -42.86
CA ASN A 13 19.94 20.98 -42.94
C ASN A 13 20.73 20.72 -41.64
N SER A 14 20.93 19.43 -41.36
CA SER A 14 21.72 18.83 -40.29
C SER A 14 23.23 19.01 -40.50
N VAL A 15 23.98 19.42 -39.46
CA VAL A 15 25.33 18.95 -39.02
C VAL A 15 25.70 19.58 -37.63
N VAL A 16 25.58 18.80 -36.53
CA VAL A 16 26.41 18.61 -35.28
C VAL A 16 26.93 19.83 -34.43
N PRO A 17 27.22 19.73 -33.10
CA PRO A 17 26.48 19.22 -31.92
C PRO A 17 26.30 20.32 -30.80
N HIS A 18 25.64 19.95 -29.69
CA HIS A 18 25.46 20.70 -28.43
C HIS A 18 24.49 21.89 -28.44
N GLN A 19 23.18 21.58 -28.44
CA GLN A 19 22.17 22.47 -27.88
C GLN A 19 21.83 22.03 -26.45
N ILE A 20 22.15 22.89 -25.51
CA ILE A 20 21.73 22.80 -24.12
C ILE A 20 20.22 23.05 -24.07
N SER A 21 19.46 22.13 -23.45
CA SER A 21 18.00 22.27 -23.28
C SER A 21 17.65 23.62 -22.64
N ALA A 22 16.52 24.21 -23.06
CA ALA A 22 16.00 25.47 -22.52
C ALA A 22 15.88 25.48 -20.97
N PHE A 23 15.71 24.31 -20.36
CA PHE A 23 15.72 24.13 -18.90
C PHE A 23 17.08 24.38 -18.25
N ALA A 24 18.17 24.00 -18.92
CA ALA A 24 19.53 24.22 -18.41
C ALA A 24 19.98 25.69 -18.58
N ALA A 25 19.49 26.39 -19.61
CA ALA A 25 19.70 27.83 -19.76
C ALA A 25 18.96 28.66 -18.67
N ALA A 26 17.75 28.26 -18.30
CA ALA A 26 16.95 28.94 -17.27
C ALA A 26 17.53 28.79 -15.84
N ARG A 27 18.30 27.72 -15.59
CA ARG A 27 18.90 27.44 -14.28
C ARG A 27 20.18 28.25 -14.02
N LEU A 28 20.94 28.56 -15.08
CA LEU A 28 22.12 29.44 -15.02
C LEU A 28 21.76 30.92 -14.78
N ALA A 29 20.59 31.37 -15.24
CA ALA A 29 20.15 32.76 -15.08
C ALA A 29 19.70 33.14 -13.66
N LYS A 30 19.46 32.16 -12.78
CA LYS A 30 18.98 32.38 -11.39
C LYS A 30 20.10 32.50 -10.34
N GLN A 31 21.35 32.20 -10.68
CA GLN A 31 22.47 32.26 -9.72
C GLN A 31 23.11 33.65 -9.57
N SER A 32 22.67 34.65 -10.35
CA SER A 32 23.25 36.00 -10.31
C SER A 32 22.18 37.04 -9.95
N LYS A 33 22.02 37.33 -8.64
CA LYS A 33 21.65 38.65 -8.09
C LYS A 33 21.51 38.60 -6.55
N HIS A 34 22.39 39.32 -5.87
CA HIS A 34 22.40 39.59 -4.42
C HIS A 34 22.14 41.09 -4.23
N VAL A 35 21.26 41.52 -3.31
CA VAL A 35 21.17 42.94 -2.88
C VAL A 35 20.80 43.10 -1.39
N ALA A 36 21.69 43.83 -0.70
CA ALA A 36 21.67 44.73 0.47
C ALA A 36 20.68 44.60 1.66
N ALA A 37 21.27 44.65 2.85
CA ALA A 37 20.64 44.82 4.17
C ALA A 37 20.60 46.29 4.63
N TYR A 38 19.68 46.61 5.56
CA TYR A 38 19.67 47.83 6.39
C TYR A 38 19.35 47.45 7.85
N GLN A 39 19.98 48.16 8.81
CA GLN A 39 20.00 47.89 10.27
C GLN A 39 19.12 48.86 11.09
N GLU A 40 18.59 48.30 12.20
CA GLU A 40 18.36 48.83 13.59
C GLU A 40 17.35 49.96 13.89
N PRO A 41 16.85 50.14 15.16
CA PRO A 41 17.30 49.59 16.47
C PRO A 41 16.23 49.01 17.43
N LEU A 42 16.72 48.46 18.55
CA LEU A 42 16.08 47.84 19.73
C LEU A 42 15.42 48.84 20.71
N GLU A 43 14.34 48.45 21.39
CA GLU A 43 14.03 48.83 22.80
C GLU A 43 13.25 47.70 23.53
N ASP A 44 13.48 47.62 24.85
CA ASP A 44 13.08 46.64 25.87
C ASP A 44 11.56 46.55 26.17
N ASP A 45 11.06 45.39 26.64
CA ASP A 45 10.68 45.18 28.06
C ASP A 45 10.19 43.75 28.37
N GLU A 46 10.34 43.40 29.63
CA GLU A 46 10.33 42.10 30.27
C GLU A 46 8.93 41.58 30.69
N ARG A 47 8.81 40.24 30.78
CA ARG A 47 7.89 39.41 31.61
C ARG A 47 6.48 39.07 31.11
N LEU A 48 6.29 37.78 30.75
CA LEU A 48 5.32 36.90 31.42
C LEU A 48 5.62 35.42 31.10
N HIS A 49 6.03 34.68 32.14
CA HIS A 49 6.28 33.24 32.10
C HIS A 49 4.99 32.42 32.15
N GLY A 50 5.01 31.26 31.46
CA GLY A 50 4.26 30.07 31.86
C GLY A 50 3.24 29.57 30.84
N ALA A 51 3.54 28.39 30.25
CA ALA A 51 2.59 27.47 29.62
C ALA A 51 2.16 27.65 28.13
N ALA A 52 3.01 28.21 27.25
CA ALA A 52 2.85 28.05 25.80
C ALA A 52 4.20 28.12 25.06
N SER A 53 4.81 26.96 24.79
CA SER A 53 5.93 26.84 23.84
C SER A 53 5.96 25.41 23.31
N LEU A 54 5.00 25.10 22.44
CA LEU A 54 5.01 23.99 21.49
C LEU A 54 3.97 24.38 20.43
N ALA A 55 4.40 24.52 19.18
CA ALA A 55 3.62 24.90 18.01
C ALA A 55 3.43 26.41 17.77
N GLN A 56 4.45 27.08 17.22
CA GLN A 56 4.29 28.05 16.11
C GLN A 56 5.61 28.16 15.32
N VAL A 57 5.67 27.64 14.08
CA VAL A 57 6.20 28.27 12.85
C VAL A 57 5.75 27.40 11.64
N PRO A 58 5.37 27.98 10.47
CA PRO A 58 4.69 27.29 9.36
C PRO A 58 5.62 26.50 8.42
N TYR A 59 5.00 25.65 7.61
CA TYR A 59 5.59 24.77 6.59
C TYR A 59 5.78 25.47 5.23
N ASP A 60 6.95 25.31 4.60
CA ASP A 60 7.11 25.33 3.15
C ASP A 60 8.35 24.53 2.68
N GLY A 61 8.20 23.81 1.57
CA GLY A 61 9.23 22.96 1.01
C GLY A 61 9.91 23.58 -0.20
N ASN A 62 11.25 23.74 -0.16
CA ASN A 62 12.14 23.37 -1.28
C ASN A 62 13.63 23.44 -0.87
N HIS A 63 14.44 22.72 -1.66
CA HIS A 63 15.88 22.41 -1.54
C HIS A 63 16.89 23.58 -1.43
N GLY A 64 18.08 23.26 -0.86
CA GLY A 64 19.37 23.76 -1.37
C GLY A 64 20.32 24.34 -0.33
N ASP A 65 21.52 23.75 -0.25
CA ASP A 65 22.67 24.15 0.57
C ASP A 65 23.05 25.64 0.48
N THR A 66 23.54 26.21 1.58
CA THR A 66 24.91 26.77 1.68
C THR A 66 25.23 27.12 3.13
N SER A 67 26.33 26.55 3.62
CA SER A 67 27.01 26.90 4.86
C SER A 67 28.24 27.77 4.55
N SER A 68 28.51 28.74 5.41
CA SER A 68 29.81 29.41 5.64
C SER A 68 29.78 29.86 7.12
N ASP A 69 30.76 29.68 7.98
CA ASP A 69 32.17 29.30 7.86
C ASP A 69 32.68 28.78 9.23
N ALA A 70 33.83 28.08 9.19
CA ALA A 70 34.93 28.00 10.17
C ALA A 70 34.60 27.57 11.64
N GLU A 71 35.32 26.68 12.32
CA GLU A 71 36.70 26.20 12.20
C GLU A 71 36.89 25.01 13.16
N SER A 72 38.04 24.32 13.02
CA SER A 72 38.69 23.34 13.93
C SER A 72 38.56 21.84 13.60
N GLU A 73 39.57 21.34 12.87
CA GLU A 73 39.97 19.93 12.89
C GLU A 73 40.50 19.52 14.29
N PRO A 74 40.31 18.26 14.66
CA PRO A 74 41.50 17.43 14.82
C PRO A 74 41.37 16.09 14.10
N GLY A 75 42.44 15.73 13.39
CA GLY A 75 42.56 14.49 12.65
C GLY A 75 42.38 13.24 13.51
N ASN A 76 41.67 12.27 12.94
CA ASN A 76 41.84 10.88 13.32
C ASN A 76 41.64 10.00 12.08
N SER A 77 42.68 9.22 11.79
CA SER A 77 42.78 8.31 10.65
C SER A 77 41.65 7.29 10.65
N VAL A 78 40.69 7.44 9.74
CA VAL A 78 39.74 6.38 9.42
C VAL A 78 40.44 5.40 8.48
N LEU A 79 40.84 4.27 9.03
CA LEU A 79 41.16 3.06 8.27
C LEU A 79 39.94 2.73 7.40
N THR A 80 40.05 3.02 6.10
CA THR A 80 39.13 2.54 5.07
C THR A 80 39.29 1.02 5.00
N SER A 81 38.47 0.33 5.79
CA SER A 81 38.16 -1.09 5.60
C SER A 81 37.59 -1.24 4.20
N THR A 82 38.43 -1.66 3.26
CA THR A 82 38.06 -2.06 1.92
C THR A 82 37.17 -3.30 2.00
N LEU A 83 35.85 -3.05 2.08
CA LEU A 83 34.84 -4.08 1.89
C LEU A 83 35.06 -4.71 0.51
N ARG A 84 35.36 -6.02 0.50
CA ARG A 84 35.46 -6.78 -0.75
C ARG A 84 34.09 -6.76 -1.44
N PRO A 85 34.00 -6.45 -2.74
CA PRO A 85 32.73 -6.50 -3.45
C PRO A 85 32.23 -7.94 -3.52
N THR A 86 31.02 -8.18 -3.01
CA THR A 86 30.30 -9.43 -3.23
C THR A 86 30.03 -9.55 -4.72
N THR A 87 30.58 -10.57 -5.36
CA THR A 87 30.43 -10.81 -6.81
C THR A 87 28.96 -11.14 -7.11
N ILE A 88 28.21 -10.17 -7.61
CA ILE A 88 27.00 -10.46 -8.38
C ILE A 88 27.48 -11.26 -9.60
N ILE A 89 26.93 -12.45 -9.85
CA ILE A 89 27.14 -13.06 -11.17
C ILE A 89 26.35 -12.22 -12.15
N HIS A 90 27.04 -11.23 -12.68
CA HIS A 90 26.84 -10.76 -14.04
C HIS A 90 26.84 -12.00 -14.92
N SER A 91 25.82 -12.19 -15.76
CA SER A 91 25.94 -13.18 -16.85
C SER A 91 27.29 -12.92 -17.51
N PRO A 92 28.26 -13.82 -17.38
CA PRO A 92 29.53 -13.55 -17.98
C PRO A 92 29.34 -13.83 -19.46
N ALA A 93 29.89 -12.99 -20.31
CA ALA A 93 30.66 -13.61 -21.37
C ALA A 93 31.70 -14.50 -20.66
N TYR A 94 31.35 -15.78 -20.46
CA TYR A 94 32.19 -16.85 -19.91
C TYR A 94 32.75 -16.69 -18.47
N GLY A 95 32.10 -17.37 -17.52
CA GLY A 95 32.50 -17.53 -16.12
C GLY A 95 31.75 -18.72 -15.52
N LYS A 96 32.50 -19.62 -14.88
CA LYS A 96 32.21 -21.04 -14.53
C LYS A 96 30.98 -21.35 -13.62
N GLY A 97 29.80 -20.85 -13.96
CA GLY A 97 28.51 -21.44 -13.63
C GLY A 97 27.87 -21.93 -14.93
N ALA A 98 27.45 -23.20 -14.99
CA ALA A 98 26.82 -23.74 -16.20
C ALA A 98 25.39 -23.21 -16.27
N VAL A 99 25.13 -22.30 -17.22
CA VAL A 99 23.78 -21.94 -17.63
C VAL A 99 23.42 -22.84 -18.80
N GLU A 100 22.46 -23.72 -18.60
CA GLU A 100 21.94 -24.59 -19.64
C GLU A 100 20.56 -24.11 -20.05
N GLU A 101 20.42 -23.77 -21.33
CA GLU A 101 19.12 -23.50 -21.91
C GLU A 101 18.47 -24.82 -22.31
N GLY A 102 17.37 -25.14 -21.65
CA GLY A 102 16.56 -26.30 -21.97
C GLY A 102 15.63 -26.05 -23.16
N PRO A 103 14.99 -27.11 -23.69
CA PRO A 103 13.86 -26.95 -24.59
C PRO A 103 12.77 -26.06 -23.95
N ASP A 104 12.03 -25.33 -24.78
CA ASP A 104 10.94 -24.42 -24.36
C ASP A 104 11.37 -23.16 -23.58
N GLY A 105 12.65 -22.77 -23.69
CA GLY A 105 13.16 -21.52 -23.11
C GLY A 105 13.30 -21.53 -21.58
N ARG A 106 13.35 -22.71 -20.95
CA ARG A 106 13.70 -22.85 -19.53
C ARG A 106 15.20 -22.62 -19.32
N LEU A 107 15.57 -22.06 -18.17
CA LEU A 107 16.97 -21.91 -17.78
C LEU A 107 17.28 -22.80 -16.59
N THR A 108 18.30 -23.64 -16.72
CA THR A 108 18.90 -24.37 -15.60
C THR A 108 20.24 -23.74 -15.28
N ILE A 109 20.47 -23.41 -14.01
CA ILE A 109 21.66 -22.67 -13.58
C ILE A 109 22.27 -23.37 -12.38
N THR A 110 23.55 -23.67 -12.47
CA THR A 110 24.34 -24.17 -11.35
C THR A 110 25.05 -23.01 -10.66
N LEU A 111 24.73 -22.82 -9.38
CA LEU A 111 25.29 -21.81 -8.49
C LEU A 111 26.24 -22.45 -7.48
N ARG A 112 27.34 -21.77 -7.17
CA ARG A 112 28.17 -22.08 -6.00
C ARG A 112 27.62 -21.44 -4.74
N SER A 113 28.26 -21.72 -3.61
CA SER A 113 27.96 -21.05 -2.35
C SER A 113 28.13 -19.54 -2.47
N ASN A 114 27.08 -18.80 -2.10
CA ASN A 114 26.93 -17.34 -2.17
C ASN A 114 26.94 -16.75 -3.60
N GLU A 115 26.94 -17.58 -4.64
CA GLU A 115 26.70 -17.11 -6.00
C GLU A 115 25.23 -16.71 -6.17
N THR A 116 25.00 -15.65 -6.96
CA THR A 116 23.69 -15.00 -7.06
C THR A 116 23.19 -14.92 -8.49
N ALA A 117 21.87 -14.92 -8.68
CA ALA A 117 21.23 -14.68 -9.96
C ALA A 117 19.93 -13.89 -9.77
N ALA A 118 19.67 -12.92 -10.64
CA ALA A 118 18.47 -12.09 -10.62
C ALA A 118 17.81 -12.04 -12.00
N TYR A 119 16.48 -11.92 -12.01
CA TYR A 119 15.69 -11.91 -13.22
C TYR A 119 14.62 -10.82 -13.13
N VAL A 120 14.31 -10.20 -14.27
CA VAL A 120 13.15 -9.32 -14.43
C VAL A 120 12.05 -10.08 -15.16
N GLY A 121 10.81 -9.95 -14.69
CA GLY A 121 9.63 -10.57 -15.29
C GLY A 121 8.88 -11.50 -14.34
N GLU A 122 8.20 -12.49 -14.91
CA GLU A 122 7.37 -13.45 -14.19
C GLU A 122 7.82 -14.86 -14.52
N TYR A 123 8.07 -15.69 -13.51
CA TYR A 123 8.63 -17.03 -13.69
C TYR A 123 8.31 -17.94 -12.51
N ASP A 124 8.41 -19.25 -12.74
CA ASP A 124 8.43 -20.24 -11.67
C ASP A 124 9.88 -20.64 -11.37
N LEU A 125 10.27 -20.58 -10.11
CA LEU A 125 11.57 -21.01 -9.59
C LEU A 125 11.43 -22.38 -8.92
N ARG A 126 12.29 -23.32 -9.29
CA ARG A 126 12.43 -24.63 -8.65
C ARG A 126 13.90 -24.91 -8.34
N VAL A 127 14.17 -25.47 -7.17
CA VAL A 127 15.49 -26.03 -6.86
C VAL A 127 15.49 -27.49 -7.29
N LEU A 128 16.46 -27.90 -8.10
CA LEU A 128 16.63 -29.28 -8.55
C LEU A 128 17.63 -30.02 -7.64
N GLU A 129 18.72 -29.34 -7.26
CA GLU A 129 19.76 -29.87 -6.38
C GLU A 129 20.27 -28.78 -5.42
N GLY A 130 20.75 -29.19 -4.24
CA GLY A 130 21.30 -28.27 -3.24
C GLY A 130 20.24 -27.46 -2.50
N VAL A 131 20.57 -26.21 -2.15
CA VAL A 131 19.69 -25.27 -1.44
C VAL A 131 19.89 -23.87 -2.00
N ALA A 132 18.80 -23.16 -2.26
CA ALA A 132 18.82 -21.77 -2.71
C ALA A 132 17.95 -20.90 -1.79
N THR A 133 18.24 -19.59 -1.73
CA THR A 133 17.37 -18.62 -1.05
C THR A 133 16.94 -17.49 -1.94
N ILE A 134 15.73 -16.97 -1.74
CA ILE A 134 15.15 -15.83 -2.46
C ILE A 134 14.23 -15.05 -1.51
N TYR A 135 14.41 -13.72 -1.38
CA TYR A 135 13.69 -12.91 -0.38
C TYR A 135 13.65 -13.55 1.02
N GLY A 136 14.75 -14.16 1.48
CA GLY A 136 14.79 -14.88 2.76
C GLY A 136 14.16 -16.28 2.77
N ALA A 137 13.34 -16.63 1.78
CA ALA A 137 12.78 -17.98 1.66
C ALA A 137 13.90 -18.99 1.39
N VAL A 138 13.83 -20.16 2.00
CA VAL A 138 14.75 -21.28 1.77
C VAL A 138 14.05 -22.30 0.91
N LEU A 139 14.62 -22.59 -0.26
CA LEU A 139 14.08 -23.54 -1.22
C LEU A 139 15.04 -24.73 -1.36
N ALA A 140 14.47 -25.93 -1.40
CA ALA A 140 15.17 -27.19 -1.55
C ALA A 140 14.46 -28.06 -2.62
N PRO A 141 15.03 -29.19 -3.06
CA PRO A 141 14.41 -30.05 -4.08
C PRO A 141 13.02 -30.59 -3.71
N THR A 142 12.74 -30.68 -2.40
CA THR A 142 11.44 -31.07 -1.86
C THR A 142 10.40 -29.96 -1.91
N SER A 143 10.81 -28.70 -2.11
CA SER A 143 9.90 -27.56 -2.25
C SER A 143 9.16 -27.63 -3.58
N SER A 144 7.87 -27.30 -3.57
CA SER A 144 7.12 -27.07 -4.80
C SER A 144 7.68 -25.88 -5.57
N PRO A 145 7.53 -25.84 -6.91
CA PRO A 145 7.84 -24.65 -7.70
C PRO A 145 7.13 -23.41 -7.14
N ARG A 146 7.83 -22.28 -7.10
CA ARG A 146 7.31 -21.02 -6.56
C ARG A 146 7.26 -19.96 -7.65
N ARG A 147 6.07 -19.37 -7.85
CA ARG A 147 5.87 -18.21 -8.72
C ARG A 147 6.60 -17.00 -8.13
N VAL A 148 7.39 -16.33 -8.95
CA VAL A 148 8.09 -15.09 -8.63
C VAL A 148 7.62 -13.99 -9.55
N TYR A 149 7.23 -12.85 -8.96
CA TYR A 149 6.90 -11.62 -9.68
C TYR A 149 8.00 -10.60 -9.44
N ALA A 150 8.82 -10.36 -10.46
CA ALA A 150 9.97 -9.46 -10.40
C ALA A 150 9.83 -8.30 -11.40
N PRO A 151 8.89 -7.36 -11.20
CA PRO A 151 8.76 -6.21 -12.07
C PRO A 151 9.90 -5.21 -11.87
N SER A 152 10.22 -4.45 -12.90
CA SER A 152 11.23 -3.37 -12.90
C SER A 152 10.90 -2.21 -11.95
N THR A 153 9.67 -2.15 -11.42
CA THR A 153 9.24 -1.11 -10.48
C THR A 153 9.74 -1.29 -9.06
N HIS A 154 10.21 -2.51 -8.71
CA HIS A 154 10.68 -2.87 -7.39
C HIS A 154 12.08 -3.48 -7.45
N ALA A 155 12.76 -3.55 -6.30
CA ALA A 155 14.04 -4.25 -6.22
C ALA A 155 13.86 -5.73 -6.59
N LEU A 156 14.65 -6.20 -7.56
CA LEU A 156 14.52 -7.54 -8.12
C LEU A 156 14.88 -8.59 -7.06
N PRO A 157 14.07 -9.65 -6.92
CA PRO A 157 14.40 -10.77 -6.04
C PRO A 157 15.71 -11.43 -6.50
N VAL A 158 16.63 -11.66 -5.56
CA VAL A 158 17.93 -12.30 -5.84
C VAL A 158 17.88 -13.75 -5.36
N VAL A 159 18.16 -14.68 -6.27
CA VAL A 159 18.38 -16.10 -5.98
C VAL A 159 19.83 -16.27 -5.54
N VAL A 160 20.06 -16.87 -4.38
CA VAL A 160 21.41 -17.09 -3.83
C VAL A 160 21.61 -18.59 -3.61
N GLY A 161 22.66 -19.16 -4.21
CA GLY A 161 23.10 -20.53 -3.94
C GLY A 161 23.69 -20.63 -2.52
N ARG A 162 23.25 -21.61 -1.72
CA ARG A 162 23.75 -21.79 -0.34
C ARG A 162 24.75 -22.94 -0.19
N ARG A 163 24.97 -23.70 -1.25
CA ARG A 163 25.94 -24.80 -1.32
C ARG A 163 26.58 -24.82 -2.70
N ASP A 164 27.78 -25.38 -2.78
CA ASP A 164 28.41 -25.62 -4.07
C ASP A 164 27.63 -26.68 -4.84
N GLY A 165 27.35 -26.38 -6.11
CA GLY A 165 26.54 -27.25 -6.97
C GLY A 165 25.03 -27.12 -6.75
N THR A 166 24.53 -26.03 -6.14
CA THR A 166 23.09 -25.77 -6.11
C THR A 166 22.58 -25.57 -7.53
N VAL A 167 21.63 -26.41 -7.98
CA VAL A 167 21.03 -26.32 -9.31
C VAL A 167 19.61 -25.75 -9.19
N VAL A 168 19.36 -24.63 -9.86
CA VAL A 168 18.04 -23.99 -9.93
C VAL A 168 17.51 -24.01 -11.35
N GLN A 169 16.19 -24.18 -11.50
CA GLN A 169 15.48 -24.09 -12.76
C GLN A 169 14.51 -22.92 -12.73
N ILE A 170 14.56 -22.11 -13.77
CA ILE A 170 13.66 -20.99 -14.03
C ILE A 170 12.80 -21.33 -15.25
N SER A 171 11.48 -21.36 -15.06
CA SER A 171 10.52 -21.71 -16.11
C SER A 171 9.64 -20.51 -16.48
N HIS A 172 9.31 -20.40 -17.77
CA HIS A 172 8.32 -19.43 -18.23
C HIS A 172 6.93 -19.81 -17.68
N VAL A 173 6.03 -18.83 -17.60
CA VAL A 173 4.69 -19.05 -17.05
C VAL A 173 3.63 -18.41 -17.92
N GLN A 174 2.39 -18.90 -17.81
CA GLN A 174 1.26 -18.17 -18.36
C GLN A 174 0.90 -17.02 -17.40
N SER A 175 1.29 -15.81 -17.78
CA SER A 175 0.99 -14.64 -16.96
C SER A 175 -0.52 -14.39 -16.86
N THR A 176 -1.00 -14.25 -15.63
CA THR A 176 -2.40 -13.90 -15.35
C THR A 176 -2.58 -12.42 -15.03
N ILE A 177 -1.49 -11.71 -14.68
CA ILE A 177 -1.53 -10.31 -14.23
C ILE A 177 -1.20 -9.30 -15.34
N ARG A 178 -0.40 -9.68 -16.34
CA ARG A 178 -0.05 -8.80 -17.49
C ARG A 178 -1.26 -8.28 -18.26
N VAL A 179 -2.42 -8.92 -18.12
CA VAL A 179 -3.69 -8.43 -18.67
C VAL A 179 -4.05 -7.00 -18.22
N LEU A 180 -3.55 -6.56 -17.06
CA LEU A 180 -3.78 -5.22 -16.51
C LEU A 180 -3.06 -4.11 -17.31
N GLU A 181 -2.05 -4.45 -18.12
CA GLU A 181 -1.35 -3.50 -19.02
C GLU A 181 -2.29 -2.80 -20.00
N LYS A 182 -3.33 -3.53 -20.42
CA LYS A 182 -4.35 -3.01 -21.33
C LYS A 182 -5.23 -1.97 -20.65
N LEU A 183 -5.42 -2.11 -19.34
CA LEU A 183 -6.32 -1.31 -18.53
C LEU A 183 -5.65 -0.07 -17.92
N SER A 184 -4.33 -0.08 -17.71
CA SER A 184 -3.64 1.05 -17.08
C SER A 184 -2.17 1.20 -17.49
N PRO A 185 -1.68 2.44 -17.71
CA PRO A 185 -0.27 2.71 -17.96
C PRO A 185 0.63 2.36 -16.78
N LEU A 186 0.10 2.26 -15.56
CA LEU A 186 0.88 1.87 -14.38
C LEU A 186 1.43 0.45 -14.49
N PHE A 187 0.75 -0.41 -15.24
CA PHE A 187 1.16 -1.79 -15.48
C PHE A 187 2.00 -1.97 -16.75
N ARG A 188 2.06 -0.98 -17.65
CA ARG A 188 2.81 -1.09 -18.92
C ARG A 188 4.30 -0.99 -18.69
N ASN A 189 5.06 -1.79 -19.43
CA ASN A 189 6.54 -1.76 -19.43
C ASN A 189 7.18 -1.98 -18.05
N ILE A 190 6.46 -2.62 -17.11
CA ILE A 190 7.01 -2.96 -15.79
C ILE A 190 7.60 -4.37 -15.74
N TRP A 191 7.42 -5.16 -16.79
CA TRP A 191 7.94 -6.52 -16.90
C TRP A 191 9.07 -6.58 -17.92
N ARG A 192 9.54 -7.80 -18.18
CA ARG A 192 10.45 -8.12 -19.28
C ARG A 192 10.01 -7.49 -20.61
N ARG A 193 10.97 -6.98 -21.41
CA ARG A 193 10.76 -6.60 -22.82
C ARG A 193 10.45 -7.86 -23.66
N GLU A 194 9.66 -7.73 -24.72
CA GLU A 194 9.17 -8.85 -25.54
C GLU A 194 10.18 -9.33 -26.62
N ASP A 195 11.47 -9.31 -26.32
CA ASP A 195 12.57 -9.62 -27.25
C ASP A 195 12.82 -11.13 -27.44
N HIS A 196 12.20 -12.00 -26.63
CA HIS A 196 12.29 -13.47 -26.79
C HIS A 196 10.88 -14.07 -26.90
N PRO A 197 10.63 -14.96 -27.89
CA PRO A 197 9.28 -15.39 -28.25
C PRO A 197 8.58 -16.25 -27.18
N THR A 198 9.33 -16.89 -26.29
CA THR A 198 8.78 -17.88 -25.33
C THR A 198 8.99 -17.56 -23.85
N ARG A 199 9.84 -16.57 -23.50
CA ARG A 199 10.21 -16.31 -22.09
C ARG A 199 9.44 -15.14 -21.50
N THR A 200 8.84 -15.38 -20.35
CA THR A 200 8.19 -14.34 -19.52
C THR A 200 9.15 -13.65 -18.54
N PHE A 201 10.43 -14.01 -18.56
CA PHE A 201 11.49 -13.44 -17.73
C PHE A 201 12.81 -13.26 -18.50
N GLN A 202 13.69 -12.38 -18.01
CA GLN A 202 15.02 -12.12 -18.56
C GLN A 202 16.06 -12.10 -17.43
N PRO A 203 17.18 -12.82 -17.57
CA PRO A 203 18.31 -12.69 -16.65
C PRO A 203 18.89 -11.28 -16.70
N LEU A 204 19.31 -10.74 -15.56
CA LEU A 204 20.01 -9.47 -15.52
C LEU A 204 21.45 -9.65 -16.04
N GLN A 205 21.78 -9.10 -17.21
CA GLN A 205 23.06 -9.33 -17.89
C GLN A 205 24.14 -8.26 -17.57
N SER A 206 23.78 -6.98 -17.38
CA SER A 206 24.66 -5.92 -16.88
C SER A 206 23.85 -4.67 -16.45
N PRO A 207 24.29 -3.86 -15.47
CA PRO A 207 23.67 -2.57 -15.15
C PRO A 207 23.74 -1.53 -16.28
N ALA A 208 24.51 -1.80 -17.35
CA ALA A 208 24.64 -0.92 -18.52
C ALA A 208 23.60 -1.19 -19.63
N ASP A 209 22.81 -2.27 -19.57
CA ASP A 209 21.74 -2.54 -20.54
C ASP A 209 20.46 -1.71 -20.28
N GLY A 210 20.63 -0.58 -19.58
CA GLY A 210 19.60 0.42 -19.28
C GLY A 210 19.20 1.24 -20.49
N ASP A 211 18.85 0.60 -21.60
CA ASP A 211 18.13 1.23 -22.71
C ASP A 211 16.60 1.20 -22.46
N SER A 212 16.21 0.86 -21.23
CA SER A 212 14.87 1.05 -20.65
C SER A 212 14.96 2.13 -19.58
N GLN A 213 13.99 3.05 -19.57
CA GLN A 213 13.90 4.27 -18.74
C GLN A 213 13.92 4.05 -17.19
N HIS A 214 14.18 2.83 -16.70
CA HIS A 214 14.18 2.49 -15.27
C HIS A 214 15.42 1.65 -14.92
N SER A 215 16.15 2.05 -13.87
CA SER A 215 17.30 1.31 -13.35
C SER A 215 16.84 -0.01 -12.70
N LEU A 216 17.23 -1.14 -13.29
CA LEU A 216 16.96 -2.48 -12.74
C LEU A 216 17.92 -2.73 -11.57
N LEU A 217 17.39 -2.75 -10.35
CA LEU A 217 18.21 -2.90 -9.14
C LEU A 217 17.91 -4.21 -8.44
N PRO A 218 18.88 -5.12 -8.29
CA PRO A 218 18.76 -6.26 -7.38
C PRO A 218 18.46 -5.82 -5.94
N LEU A 219 17.72 -6.64 -5.22
CA LEU A 219 17.59 -6.50 -3.77
C LEU A 219 18.93 -6.80 -3.11
N GLU A 220 19.46 -5.82 -2.39
CA GLU A 220 20.65 -5.99 -1.57
C GLU A 220 20.25 -6.08 -0.11
N ILE A 221 20.89 -6.99 0.61
CA ILE A 221 20.73 -7.16 2.05
C ILE A 221 22.14 -7.04 2.62
N ASP A 222 22.36 -6.07 3.51
CA ASP A 222 23.66 -5.91 4.15
C ASP A 222 23.89 -6.97 5.23
N GLN A 223 25.15 -7.19 5.59
CA GLN A 223 25.56 -8.22 6.53
C GLN A 223 24.93 -8.07 7.94
N ARG A 224 24.68 -6.84 8.40
CA ARG A 224 24.06 -6.60 9.70
C ARG A 224 22.58 -6.99 9.67
N THR A 225 21.88 -6.67 8.58
CA THR A 225 20.52 -7.14 8.34
C THR A 225 20.45 -8.66 8.24
N GLU A 226 21.37 -9.30 7.49
CA GLU A 226 21.46 -10.77 7.42
C GLU A 226 21.68 -11.42 8.80
N THR A 227 22.56 -10.84 9.63
CA THR A 227 22.84 -11.33 10.98
C THR A 227 21.61 -11.28 11.87
N VAL A 228 20.87 -10.16 11.85
CA VAL A 228 19.64 -10.01 12.64
C VAL A 228 18.56 -10.98 12.13
N LEU A 229 18.36 -11.07 10.81
CA LEU A 229 17.43 -12.03 10.22
C LEU A 229 17.75 -13.46 10.63
N SER A 230 19.02 -13.87 10.55
CA SER A 230 19.46 -15.21 10.94
C SER A 230 19.18 -15.51 12.41
N ARG A 231 19.36 -14.53 13.31
CA ARG A 231 19.05 -14.71 14.74
C ARG A 231 17.55 -14.89 14.96
N LEU A 232 16.76 -13.94 14.44
CA LEU A 232 15.30 -13.95 14.56
C LEU A 232 14.68 -15.17 13.89
N SER A 233 15.31 -15.70 12.84
CA SER A 233 14.85 -16.89 12.15
C SER A 233 15.44 -18.18 12.70
N THR A 234 16.32 -18.21 13.70
CA THR A 234 16.85 -19.48 14.27
C THR A 234 16.07 -19.84 15.52
N GLU A 235 15.91 -18.89 16.44
CA GLU A 235 15.32 -19.05 17.77
C GLU A 235 13.85 -18.63 17.77
N VAL A 236 13.00 -19.38 17.06
CA VAL A 236 11.59 -18.99 16.89
C VAL A 236 10.72 -19.85 17.79
N ASP A 237 10.31 -19.26 18.90
CA ASP A 237 9.14 -19.74 19.64
C ASP A 237 7.89 -19.50 18.76
N SER A 238 6.98 -20.49 18.74
CA SER A 238 5.59 -20.35 18.30
C SER A 238 4.90 -19.08 18.78
N THR A 239 5.27 -18.56 19.96
CA THR A 239 4.66 -17.37 20.57
C THR A 239 5.31 -16.05 20.12
N ALA A 240 6.37 -16.09 19.32
CA ALA A 240 7.14 -14.91 18.95
C ALA A 240 6.32 -13.89 18.13
N ARG A 241 6.37 -12.64 18.57
CA ARG A 241 5.71 -11.48 17.93
C ARG A 241 6.77 -10.46 17.55
N PHE A 242 6.89 -10.20 16.25
CA PHE A 242 7.90 -9.33 15.65
C PHE A 242 7.28 -8.03 15.18
N MET A 243 7.90 -6.89 15.47
CA MET A 243 7.50 -5.59 14.95
C MET A 243 8.70 -4.79 14.47
N ALA A 244 8.68 -4.40 13.20
CA ALA A 244 9.67 -3.47 12.64
C ALA A 244 9.19 -2.02 12.81
N VAL A 245 10.01 -1.17 13.42
CA VAL A 245 9.72 0.25 13.67
C VAL A 245 10.74 1.11 12.93
N GLY A 246 10.27 2.13 12.23
CA GLY A 246 11.12 2.94 11.36
C GLY A 246 10.33 3.98 10.56
N ALA A 247 10.98 5.08 10.19
CA ALA A 247 10.37 6.13 9.39
C ALA A 247 9.88 5.62 8.01
N LYS A 248 9.13 6.45 7.29
CA LYS A 248 8.76 6.17 5.89
C LYS A 248 10.02 5.88 5.06
N SER A 249 9.95 4.87 4.19
CA SER A 249 11.06 4.45 3.33
C SER A 249 12.34 4.02 4.08
N SER A 250 12.21 3.45 5.29
CA SER A 250 13.34 2.88 6.04
C SER A 250 13.66 1.41 5.70
N GLY A 251 12.70 0.69 5.09
CA GLY A 251 12.85 -0.74 4.74
C GLY A 251 11.98 -1.72 5.55
N LYS A 252 11.05 -1.23 6.39
CA LYS A 252 10.15 -2.07 7.23
C LYS A 252 9.47 -3.21 6.48
N SER A 253 8.70 -2.90 5.44
CA SER A 253 7.94 -3.91 4.68
C SER A 253 8.87 -4.94 4.02
N THR A 254 10.02 -4.50 3.50
CA THR A 254 11.05 -5.39 2.95
C THR A 254 11.61 -6.33 4.03
N PHE A 255 11.94 -5.79 5.20
CA PHE A 255 12.43 -6.58 6.33
C PHE A 255 11.39 -7.61 6.78
N ASN A 256 10.14 -7.18 6.99
CA ASN A 256 9.03 -8.05 7.39
C ASN A 256 8.77 -9.16 6.36
N ARG A 257 8.84 -8.85 5.07
CA ARG A 257 8.70 -9.83 3.99
C ARG A 257 9.82 -10.88 4.04
N ILE A 258 11.08 -10.43 4.18
CA ILE A 258 12.24 -11.33 4.25
C ILE A 258 12.15 -12.22 5.49
N LEU A 259 11.78 -11.65 6.65
CA LEU A 259 11.59 -12.41 7.89
C LEU A 259 10.45 -13.42 7.75
N CYS A 260 9.28 -13.00 7.23
CA CYS A 260 8.14 -13.89 6.97
C CYS A 260 8.54 -15.10 6.12
N ASN A 261 9.24 -14.85 5.02
CA ASN A 261 9.73 -15.86 4.11
C ASN A 261 10.75 -16.80 4.75
N ALA A 262 11.67 -16.28 5.57
CA ALA A 262 12.65 -17.09 6.30
C ALA A 262 11.96 -18.01 7.31
N LEU A 263 10.97 -17.49 8.03
CA LEU A 263 10.21 -18.24 9.02
C LEU A 263 9.33 -19.32 8.38
N ILE A 264 8.56 -19.02 7.32
CA ILE A 264 7.63 -19.99 6.69
C ILE A 264 8.38 -21.10 5.97
N SER A 265 9.67 -20.91 5.72
CA SER A 265 10.54 -21.95 5.14
C SER A 265 10.98 -22.99 6.16
N LYS A 266 10.69 -22.80 7.46
CA LYS A 266 11.00 -23.78 8.49
C LYS A 266 10.04 -24.98 8.41
N PRO A 267 10.56 -26.23 8.41
CA PRO A 267 9.71 -27.42 8.45
C PRO A 267 8.77 -27.48 9.66
N SER A 268 9.13 -26.83 10.78
CA SER A 268 8.33 -26.79 12.00
C SER A 268 7.16 -25.81 11.94
N LEU A 269 7.12 -24.90 10.95
CA LEU A 269 6.09 -23.88 10.82
C LEU A 269 5.30 -24.13 9.54
N GLN A 270 4.01 -24.47 9.69
CA GLN A 270 3.11 -24.65 8.56
C GLN A 270 2.49 -23.34 8.08
N LYS A 271 2.38 -22.37 8.99
CA LYS A 271 1.81 -21.05 8.73
C LYS A 271 2.37 -20.00 9.67
N ILE A 272 2.22 -18.74 9.27
CA ILE A 272 2.59 -17.55 10.03
C ILE A 272 1.44 -16.56 9.96
N LEU A 273 1.24 -15.80 11.04
CA LEU A 273 0.27 -14.72 11.04
C LEU A 273 0.97 -13.41 10.69
N TYR A 274 0.31 -12.62 9.86
CA TYR A 274 0.80 -11.30 9.46
C TYR A 274 -0.28 -10.27 9.78
N LEU A 275 0.02 -9.39 10.73
CA LEU A 275 -0.83 -8.28 11.12
C LEU A 275 -0.33 -7.02 10.42
N ASP A 276 -1.08 -6.57 9.45
CA ASP A 276 -0.78 -5.38 8.68
C ASP A 276 -1.50 -4.16 9.21
N LEU A 277 -0.71 -3.23 9.77
CA LEU A 277 -1.17 -1.99 10.37
C LEU A 277 -0.68 -0.75 9.59
N ASP A 278 -0.22 -0.88 8.34
CA ASP A 278 0.07 0.28 7.49
C ASP A 278 -1.13 0.57 6.56
N PRO A 279 -2.00 1.54 6.89
CA PRO A 279 -3.13 1.87 6.02
C PRO A 279 -2.69 2.56 4.72
N GLY A 280 -1.46 3.07 4.63
CA GLY A 280 -0.94 3.72 3.45
C GLY A 280 -0.35 2.74 2.45
N GLN A 281 0.48 1.80 2.91
CA GLN A 281 1.15 0.83 2.02
C GLN A 281 1.04 -0.59 2.61
N PRO A 282 -0.17 -1.16 2.64
CA PRO A 282 -0.36 -2.54 3.08
C PRO A 282 0.31 -3.53 2.12
N GLU A 283 0.60 -4.72 2.62
CA GLU A 283 1.20 -5.85 1.92
C GLU A 283 0.14 -6.68 1.18
N PHE A 284 -0.99 -6.98 1.84
CA PHE A 284 -1.97 -7.95 1.34
C PHE A 284 -3.32 -7.36 0.92
N GLY A 285 -3.62 -6.12 1.29
CA GLY A 285 -4.92 -5.49 1.06
C GLY A 285 -4.83 -4.22 0.21
N PRO A 286 -5.96 -3.61 -0.18
CA PRO A 286 -5.96 -2.25 -0.70
C PRO A 286 -5.67 -1.24 0.42
N SER A 287 -5.23 -0.03 0.06
CA SER A 287 -4.98 1.04 1.03
C SER A 287 -6.23 1.43 1.82
N GLY A 288 -6.02 1.89 3.05
CA GLY A 288 -7.05 2.28 4.01
C GLY A 288 -7.57 1.14 4.89
N GLN A 289 -7.00 -0.06 4.74
CA GLN A 289 -7.37 -1.25 5.52
C GLN A 289 -6.25 -1.65 6.48
N LEU A 290 -6.64 -2.25 7.60
CA LEU A 290 -5.80 -3.02 8.50
C LEU A 290 -6.25 -4.48 8.41
N SER A 291 -5.34 -5.44 8.45
CA SER A 291 -5.71 -6.84 8.23
C SER A 291 -4.86 -7.83 9.00
N LEU A 292 -5.48 -8.94 9.39
CA LEU A 292 -4.81 -10.14 9.87
C LEU A 292 -4.88 -11.20 8.77
N VAL A 293 -3.72 -11.64 8.30
CA VAL A 293 -3.57 -12.61 7.20
C VAL A 293 -2.81 -13.84 7.68
N GLU A 294 -3.33 -15.02 7.33
CA GLU A 294 -2.62 -16.28 7.46
C GLU A 294 -1.76 -16.53 6.21
N VAL A 295 -0.45 -16.69 6.42
CA VAL A 295 0.54 -16.88 5.37
C VAL A 295 1.09 -18.31 5.42
N THR A 296 0.90 -19.06 4.33
CA THR A 296 1.34 -20.47 4.20
C THR A 296 2.37 -20.67 3.07
N ALA A 297 2.69 -19.61 2.32
CA ALA A 297 3.67 -19.63 1.25
C ALA A 297 4.55 -18.37 1.26
N PRO A 298 5.81 -18.44 0.78
CA PRO A 298 6.67 -17.28 0.66
C PRO A 298 6.07 -16.18 -0.22
N ILE A 299 6.24 -14.93 0.19
CA ILE A 299 5.84 -13.71 -0.50
C ILE A 299 6.94 -13.33 -1.49
N LEU A 300 6.75 -13.66 -2.78
CA LEU A 300 7.77 -13.52 -3.83
C LEU A 300 7.36 -12.51 -4.92
N GLY A 301 6.90 -11.33 -4.49
CA GLY A 301 6.54 -10.24 -5.38
C GLY A 301 6.16 -8.97 -4.64
N PRO A 302 5.82 -7.89 -5.36
CA PRO A 302 5.28 -6.68 -4.76
C PRO A 302 3.81 -6.84 -4.34
N PRO A 303 3.29 -5.99 -3.44
CA PRO A 303 1.96 -6.14 -2.83
C PRO A 303 0.79 -6.35 -3.81
N PHE A 304 0.83 -5.69 -4.98
CA PHE A 304 -0.22 -5.82 -5.99
C PHE A 304 -0.32 -7.21 -6.66
N THR A 305 0.60 -8.13 -6.36
CA THR A 305 0.65 -9.48 -6.96
C THR A 305 0.00 -10.57 -6.10
N HIS A 306 -0.36 -10.26 -4.86
CA HIS A 306 -0.88 -11.24 -3.91
C HIS A 306 -1.93 -10.66 -2.95
N PRO A 307 -2.99 -10.00 -3.46
CA PRO A 307 -4.10 -9.59 -2.62
C PRO A 307 -4.65 -10.79 -1.84
N SER A 308 -4.82 -10.63 -0.52
CA SER A 308 -5.42 -11.66 0.33
C SER A 308 -6.91 -11.77 0.06
N SER A 309 -7.45 -12.95 0.35
CA SER A 309 -8.89 -13.19 0.36
C SER A 309 -9.19 -14.36 1.28
N ALA A 310 -10.42 -14.47 1.78
CA ALA A 310 -10.84 -15.57 2.65
C ALA A 310 -10.70 -16.98 2.01
N ARG A 311 -10.48 -17.06 0.68
CA ARG A 311 -10.30 -18.32 -0.06
C ARG A 311 -8.91 -18.46 -0.69
N SER A 312 -8.01 -17.54 -0.40
CA SER A 312 -6.63 -17.68 -0.85
C SER A 312 -5.97 -18.83 -0.08
N PRO A 313 -5.40 -19.83 -0.77
CA PRO A 313 -4.74 -20.95 -0.09
C PRO A 313 -3.38 -20.55 0.51
N ASN A 314 -2.78 -19.46 -0.02
CA ASN A 314 -1.45 -19.00 0.39
C ASN A 314 -1.49 -17.83 1.37
N TYR A 315 -2.50 -16.96 1.24
CA TYR A 315 -2.62 -15.68 1.94
C TYR A 315 -4.08 -15.45 2.37
N SER A 316 -4.56 -16.26 3.31
CA SER A 316 -5.96 -16.25 3.73
C SER A 316 -6.26 -15.04 4.62
N LEU A 317 -7.21 -14.20 4.20
CA LEU A 317 -7.66 -13.07 5.01
C LEU A 317 -8.53 -13.58 6.15
N LEU A 318 -8.07 -13.43 7.40
CA LEU A 318 -8.79 -13.86 8.59
C LEU A 318 -9.78 -12.79 9.07
N ARG A 319 -9.31 -11.54 9.17
CA ARG A 319 -10.13 -10.40 9.57
C ARG A 319 -9.53 -9.09 9.06
N ALA A 320 -10.36 -8.09 8.82
CA ALA A 320 -9.93 -6.74 8.46
C ALA A 320 -10.80 -5.66 9.11
N HIS A 321 -10.19 -4.50 9.33
CA HIS A 321 -10.87 -3.25 9.69
C HIS A 321 -10.49 -2.15 8.71
N THR A 322 -11.36 -1.15 8.57
CA THR A 322 -11.10 0.00 7.72
C THR A 322 -10.77 1.22 8.57
N ILE A 323 -9.72 1.94 8.19
CA ILE A 323 -9.46 3.32 8.65
C ILE A 323 -10.06 4.32 7.66
N ALA A 324 -10.45 3.83 6.47
CA ALA A 324 -11.02 4.62 5.39
C ALA A 324 -10.17 5.82 4.96
N ALA A 325 -8.86 5.78 5.24
CA ALA A 325 -7.89 6.80 4.88
C ALA A 325 -6.49 6.17 4.81
N THR A 326 -5.56 6.78 4.09
CA THR A 326 -4.18 6.28 3.97
C THR A 326 -3.31 6.61 5.20
N SER A 327 -3.91 7.10 6.28
CA SER A 327 -3.27 7.51 7.53
C SER A 327 -4.28 7.49 8.66
N PHE A 328 -3.85 7.19 9.88
CA PHE A 328 -4.68 7.21 11.09
C PHE A 328 -4.77 8.58 11.75
N LYS A 329 -4.22 9.63 11.14
CA LYS A 329 -4.07 10.96 11.75
C LYS A 329 -5.36 11.56 12.30
N ASP A 330 -6.50 11.22 11.69
CA ASP A 330 -7.80 11.80 12.02
C ASP A 330 -8.45 11.07 13.21
N ASP A 331 -8.12 9.79 13.43
CA ASP A 331 -8.58 9.02 14.60
C ASP A 331 -7.56 7.93 15.02
N PRO A 332 -6.54 8.31 15.79
CA PRO A 332 -5.51 7.39 16.31
C PRO A 332 -6.07 6.36 17.28
N ALA A 333 -7.08 6.74 18.08
CA ALA A 333 -7.68 5.87 19.08
C ALA A 333 -8.42 4.70 18.40
N HIS A 334 -9.19 4.99 17.34
CA HIS A 334 -9.83 3.97 16.53
C HIS A 334 -8.81 3.06 15.85
N TYR A 335 -7.71 3.60 15.33
CA TYR A 335 -6.63 2.80 14.75
C TYR A 335 -6.01 1.81 15.76
N VAL A 336 -5.71 2.25 16.99
CA VAL A 336 -5.23 1.35 18.06
C VAL A 336 -6.29 0.34 18.47
N ALA A 337 -7.57 0.75 18.56
CA ALA A 337 -8.68 -0.15 18.87
C ALA A 337 -8.83 -1.26 17.82
N CYS A 338 -8.77 -0.91 16.53
CA CYS A 338 -8.79 -1.87 15.42
C CYS A 338 -7.62 -2.85 15.50
N ALA A 339 -6.40 -2.37 15.76
CA ALA A 339 -5.24 -3.24 15.92
C ALA A 339 -5.38 -4.20 17.13
N THR A 340 -5.88 -3.68 18.25
CA THR A 340 -6.12 -4.45 19.48
C THR A 340 -7.21 -5.51 19.29
N GLU A 341 -8.19 -5.25 18.44
CA GLU A 341 -9.24 -6.22 18.11
C GLU A 341 -8.72 -7.30 17.14
N LEU A 342 -7.98 -6.91 16.09
CA LEU A 342 -7.38 -7.85 15.14
C LEU A 342 -6.45 -8.85 15.82
N VAL A 343 -5.65 -8.39 16.79
CA VAL A 343 -4.70 -9.28 17.47
C VAL A 343 -5.40 -10.35 18.33
N GLN A 344 -6.66 -10.15 18.73
CA GLN A 344 -7.45 -11.17 19.44
C GLN A 344 -7.79 -12.37 18.54
N HIS A 345 -7.80 -12.15 17.22
CA HIS A 345 -8.05 -13.19 16.21
C HIS A 345 -6.77 -13.92 15.80
N ALA A 346 -5.61 -13.48 16.30
CA ALA A 346 -4.33 -14.12 16.03
C ALA A 346 -4.13 -15.33 16.95
N ASP A 347 -4.13 -16.52 16.37
CA ASP A 347 -3.78 -17.76 17.07
C ASP A 347 -2.37 -17.67 17.66
N ARG A 348 -2.30 -17.72 19.00
CA ARG A 348 -1.06 -17.55 19.77
C ARG A 348 -0.07 -18.71 19.60
N GLN A 349 -0.47 -19.81 18.96
CA GLN A 349 0.41 -20.93 18.62
C GLN A 349 1.31 -20.66 17.40
N TYR A 350 1.07 -19.56 16.68
CA TYR A 350 1.83 -19.21 15.49
C TYR A 350 2.53 -17.87 15.65
N PRO A 351 3.77 -17.75 15.13
CA PRO A 351 4.47 -16.49 15.15
C PRO A 351 3.69 -15.39 14.43
N LEU A 352 3.78 -14.17 14.95
CA LEU A 352 3.10 -12.99 14.41
C LEU A 352 4.11 -11.97 13.91
N ILE A 353 3.98 -11.57 12.64
CA ILE A 353 4.72 -10.43 12.08
C ILE A 353 3.79 -9.23 12.03
N VAL A 354 4.22 -8.12 12.62
CA VAL A 354 3.48 -6.86 12.65
C VAL A 354 4.15 -5.85 11.71
N ASN A 355 3.43 -5.47 10.67
CA ASN A 355 3.80 -4.35 9.81
C ASN A 355 3.21 -3.05 10.35
N SER A 356 4.05 -2.13 10.81
CA SER A 356 3.60 -0.84 11.31
C SER A 356 3.69 0.24 10.23
N CYS A 357 2.89 1.30 10.38
CA CYS A 357 3.05 2.51 9.59
C CYS A 357 4.43 3.18 9.79
N GLY A 358 4.76 4.12 8.90
CA GLY A 358 6.03 4.87 8.95
C GLY A 358 6.06 6.14 9.80
N TRP A 359 5.09 6.36 10.70
CA TRP A 359 5.06 7.53 11.58
C TRP A 359 5.83 7.24 12.88
N VAL A 360 6.90 7.99 13.13
CA VAL A 360 7.84 7.76 14.26
C VAL A 360 8.02 8.98 15.16
N SER A 361 7.18 10.01 15.01
CA SER A 361 7.26 11.24 15.80
C SER A 361 5.86 11.77 16.11
N GLY A 362 5.76 12.62 17.14
CA GLY A 362 4.50 13.18 17.61
C GLY A 362 3.46 12.09 17.87
N LEU A 363 2.30 12.22 17.22
CA LEU A 363 1.20 11.26 17.33
C LEU A 363 1.60 9.82 16.97
N GLY A 364 2.51 9.66 16.01
CA GLY A 364 3.01 8.34 15.62
C GLY A 364 3.82 7.67 16.72
N ALA A 365 4.59 8.44 17.48
CA ALA A 365 5.37 7.91 18.60
C ALA A 365 4.46 7.37 19.72
N SER A 366 3.41 8.12 20.07
CA SER A 366 2.39 7.68 21.04
C SER A 366 1.65 6.43 20.57
N VAL A 367 1.22 6.40 19.31
CA VAL A 367 0.55 5.21 18.74
C VAL A 367 1.46 3.99 18.71
N LEU A 368 2.75 4.15 18.38
CA LEU A 368 3.70 3.04 18.42
C LEU A 368 3.86 2.50 19.84
N HIS A 369 3.93 3.37 20.84
CA HIS A 369 3.94 2.99 22.26
C HIS A 369 2.69 2.15 22.60
N ASP A 370 1.49 2.65 22.30
CA ASP A 370 0.23 1.94 22.57
C ASP A 370 0.15 0.59 21.86
N LEU A 371 0.55 0.54 20.59
CA LEU A 371 0.57 -0.71 19.81
C LEU A 371 1.55 -1.73 20.39
N THR A 372 2.76 -1.33 20.76
CA THR A 372 3.73 -2.29 21.31
C THR A 372 3.21 -2.98 22.57
N GLN A 373 2.54 -2.22 23.44
CA GLN A 373 1.89 -2.74 24.64
C GLN A 373 0.67 -3.62 24.30
N ALA A 374 -0.25 -3.13 23.48
CA ALA A 374 -1.50 -3.83 23.16
C ALA A 374 -1.27 -5.15 22.39
N LEU A 375 -0.22 -5.22 21.58
CA LEU A 375 0.08 -6.37 20.73
C LEU A 375 1.02 -7.39 21.39
N SER A 376 1.49 -7.11 22.61
CA SER A 376 2.43 -7.95 23.38
C SER A 376 3.70 -8.32 22.59
N ILE A 377 4.32 -7.32 21.96
CA ILE A 377 5.48 -7.54 21.08
C ILE A 377 6.67 -8.10 21.86
N THR A 378 7.32 -9.12 21.31
CA THR A 378 8.48 -9.81 21.94
C THR A 378 9.81 -9.48 21.27
N GLN A 379 9.78 -9.08 19.99
CA GLN A 379 10.96 -8.80 19.18
C GLN A 379 10.74 -7.50 18.42
N VAL A 380 11.49 -6.45 18.78
CA VAL A 380 11.38 -5.12 18.16
C VAL A 380 12.61 -4.87 17.30
N VAL A 381 12.39 -4.54 16.03
CA VAL A 381 13.47 -4.20 15.09
C VAL A 381 13.41 -2.72 14.76
N LEU A 382 14.38 -1.96 15.25
CA LEU A 382 14.51 -0.52 15.07
C LEU A 382 15.35 -0.22 13.82
N LEU A 383 14.73 0.37 12.81
CA LEU A 383 15.41 0.88 11.61
C LEU A 383 15.78 2.36 11.83
N GLU A 384 17.02 2.59 12.22
CA GLU A 384 17.59 3.89 12.59
C GLU A 384 17.82 4.80 11.37
N PRO A 385 17.78 6.14 11.52
CA PRO A 385 17.68 6.88 12.76
C PRO A 385 16.25 6.94 13.30
N LEU A 386 16.15 6.85 14.63
CA LEU A 386 14.93 7.08 15.39
C LEU A 386 15.23 8.06 16.53
N ASP A 387 14.21 8.78 16.98
CA ASP A 387 14.32 9.64 18.15
C ASP A 387 14.67 8.81 19.40
N ALA A 388 15.55 9.35 20.24
CA ALA A 388 16.00 8.68 21.45
C ALA A 388 14.87 8.55 22.48
N GLY A 389 14.00 9.56 22.56
CA GLY A 389 12.80 9.54 23.41
C GLY A 389 11.81 8.46 22.98
N LEU A 390 11.55 8.34 21.67
CA LEU A 390 10.74 7.21 21.14
C LEU A 390 11.37 5.86 21.52
N THR A 391 12.67 5.70 21.29
CA THR A 391 13.35 4.43 21.58
C THR A 391 13.24 4.05 23.05
N ALA A 392 13.44 5.00 23.96
CA ALA A 392 13.29 4.80 25.39
C ALA A 392 11.83 4.48 25.78
N ALA A 393 10.85 5.15 25.17
CA ALA A 393 9.43 4.90 25.40
C ALA A 393 9.03 3.46 25.01
N LEU A 394 9.48 2.96 23.85
CA LEU A 394 9.22 1.58 23.41
C LEU A 394 9.88 0.55 24.32
N GLN A 395 11.11 0.81 24.77
CA GLN A 395 11.82 -0.06 25.73
C GLN A 395 11.11 -0.14 27.08
N THR A 396 10.44 0.95 27.48
CA THR A 396 9.67 0.99 28.74
C THR A 396 8.34 0.24 28.60
N SER A 397 7.68 0.30 27.43
CA SER A 397 6.40 -0.39 27.17
C SER A 397 6.51 -1.91 27.11
N CYS A 398 7.66 -2.42 26.70
CA CYS A 398 7.89 -3.84 26.48
C CYS A 398 9.22 -4.26 27.08
N THR A 399 9.28 -4.29 28.42
CA THR A 399 10.50 -4.62 29.17
C THR A 399 11.06 -6.00 28.85
N ASP A 400 10.19 -6.95 28.51
CA ASP A 400 10.57 -8.32 28.18
C ASP A 400 10.91 -8.50 26.69
N ALA A 401 10.74 -7.46 25.86
CA ALA A 401 11.03 -7.54 24.44
C ALA A 401 12.53 -7.40 24.15
N THR A 402 13.02 -8.14 23.17
CA THR A 402 14.38 -7.99 22.67
C THR A 402 14.41 -6.95 21.55
N PHE A 403 15.36 -6.01 21.64
CA PHE A 403 15.52 -4.92 20.66
C PHE A 403 16.72 -5.17 19.74
N HIS A 404 16.49 -5.04 18.44
CA HIS A 404 17.50 -5.16 17.39
C HIS A 404 17.61 -3.84 16.64
N ARG A 405 18.82 -3.36 16.39
CA ARG A 405 19.06 -2.09 15.68
C ARG A 405 19.67 -2.34 14.32
N LEU A 406 19.04 -1.80 13.29
CA LEU A 406 19.49 -1.84 11.90
C LEU A 406 19.64 -0.42 11.35
N PRO A 407 20.68 -0.14 10.55
CA PRO A 407 20.79 1.12 9.86
C PRO A 407 19.70 1.20 8.77
N ARG A 408 19.17 2.41 8.56
CA ARG A 408 18.33 2.69 7.39
C ARG A 408 19.13 2.47 6.12
N GLN A 409 18.52 1.74 5.21
CA GLN A 409 19.04 1.64 3.85
C GLN A 409 18.86 2.96 3.11
N PRO A 410 19.84 3.40 2.29
CA PRO A 410 19.70 4.60 1.50
C PRO A 410 18.46 4.50 0.61
N ALA A 411 17.71 5.60 0.54
CA ALA A 411 16.50 5.66 -0.27
C ALA A 411 16.88 5.44 -1.74
N ARG A 412 16.25 4.45 -2.38
CA ARG A 412 16.42 4.19 -3.80
C ARG A 412 15.35 4.95 -4.59
N PRO A 413 15.67 5.48 -5.78
CA PRO A 413 14.66 6.02 -6.67
C PRO A 413 13.60 4.95 -6.96
N THR A 414 12.34 5.23 -6.64
CA THR A 414 11.23 4.32 -6.96
C THR A 414 10.67 4.70 -8.32
N ALA A 415 10.40 3.71 -9.18
CA ALA A 415 9.77 3.96 -10.48
C ALA A 415 8.30 4.41 -10.35
N ARG A 416 7.72 4.22 -9.16
CA ARG A 416 6.35 4.60 -8.81
C ARG A 416 6.36 5.41 -7.52
N THR A 417 5.58 6.48 -7.50
CA THR A 417 5.26 7.22 -6.28
C THR A 417 4.39 6.36 -5.36
N PRO A 418 4.31 6.67 -4.05
CA PRO A 418 3.41 5.98 -3.13
C PRO A 418 1.95 5.96 -3.59
N ALA A 419 1.46 7.04 -4.21
CA ALA A 419 0.09 7.11 -4.73
C ALA A 419 -0.11 6.17 -5.93
N GLU A 420 0.82 6.14 -6.88
CA GLU A 420 0.76 5.20 -8.01
C GLU A 420 0.80 3.75 -7.54
N SER A 421 1.64 3.42 -6.54
CA SER A 421 1.69 2.07 -5.96
C SER A 421 0.36 1.66 -5.33
N ARG A 422 -0.31 2.58 -4.60
CA ARG A 422 -1.66 2.33 -4.06
C ARG A 422 -2.70 2.17 -5.17
N GLY A 423 -2.59 2.95 -6.25
CA GLY A 423 -3.42 2.80 -7.44
C GLY A 423 -3.25 1.43 -8.10
N MET A 424 -2.00 0.97 -8.28
CA MET A 424 -1.71 -0.37 -8.79
C MET A 424 -2.30 -1.47 -7.89
N GLN A 425 -2.11 -1.35 -6.58
CA GLN A 425 -2.61 -2.34 -5.62
C GLN A 425 -4.14 -2.39 -5.56
N THR A 426 -4.80 -1.23 -5.52
CA THR A 426 -6.26 -1.12 -5.51
C THR A 426 -6.84 -1.68 -6.80
N MET A 427 -6.27 -1.31 -7.95
CA MET A 427 -6.70 -1.85 -9.24
C MET A 427 -6.51 -3.38 -9.30
N ALA A 428 -5.36 -3.91 -8.87
CA ALA A 428 -5.14 -5.35 -8.81
C ALA A 428 -6.13 -6.05 -7.87
N TYR A 429 -6.46 -5.42 -6.73
CA TYR A 429 -7.48 -5.90 -5.80
C TYR A 429 -8.87 -5.95 -6.44
N PHE A 430 -9.33 -4.94 -7.18
CA PHE A 430 -10.64 -5.03 -7.84
C PHE A 430 -10.64 -6.04 -8.99
N HIS A 431 -9.53 -6.22 -9.70
CA HIS A 431 -9.46 -7.10 -10.87
C HIS A 431 -9.18 -8.57 -10.58
N HIS A 432 -8.72 -8.91 -9.37
CA HIS A 432 -8.45 -10.30 -9.01
C HIS A 432 -9.74 -11.13 -8.96
N ARG A 433 -9.59 -12.42 -9.23
CA ARG A 433 -10.63 -13.45 -9.10
C ARG A 433 -10.00 -14.71 -8.55
N ALA A 434 -10.61 -15.29 -7.52
CA ALA A 434 -10.28 -16.64 -7.09
C ALA A 434 -10.82 -17.63 -8.15
N ALA A 435 -9.93 -18.41 -8.77
CA ALA A 435 -10.34 -19.46 -9.69
C ALA A 435 -10.99 -20.62 -8.91
N LYS A 436 -12.13 -21.14 -9.39
CA LYS A 436 -12.86 -22.23 -8.72
C LYS A 436 -12.12 -23.58 -8.75
N VAL A 437 -11.13 -23.75 -9.63
CA VAL A 437 -10.51 -25.05 -9.96
C VAL A 437 -9.01 -25.09 -9.66
N THR A 438 -8.32 -23.95 -9.74
CA THR A 438 -6.89 -23.84 -9.46
C THR A 438 -6.67 -22.89 -8.29
N SER A 439 -5.71 -23.21 -7.42
CA SER A 439 -5.23 -22.34 -6.33
C SER A 439 -4.53 -21.06 -6.83
N GLU A 440 -4.53 -20.81 -8.15
CA GLU A 440 -3.82 -19.70 -8.78
C GLU A 440 -4.70 -18.46 -8.88
N LEU A 441 -4.12 -17.32 -8.50
CA LEU A 441 -4.75 -16.02 -8.62
C LEU A 441 -4.80 -15.58 -10.10
N ARG A 442 -5.96 -15.08 -10.54
CA ARG A 442 -6.16 -14.58 -11.91
C ARG A 442 -6.71 -13.17 -11.90
N TRP A 443 -6.32 -12.36 -12.88
CA TRP A 443 -6.86 -11.02 -13.09
C TRP A 443 -7.74 -10.95 -14.33
N SER A 444 -8.77 -10.11 -14.26
CA SER A 444 -9.66 -9.80 -15.38
C SER A 444 -8.99 -8.80 -16.33
N SER A 445 -9.06 -9.06 -17.64
CA SER A 445 -8.69 -8.10 -18.68
C SER A 445 -9.79 -7.10 -19.03
N LYS A 446 -10.99 -7.27 -18.47
CA LYS A 446 -12.16 -6.44 -18.76
C LYS A 446 -12.19 -5.22 -17.83
N ALA A 447 -12.53 -4.06 -18.38
CA ALA A 447 -12.74 -2.84 -17.61
C ALA A 447 -13.84 -3.01 -16.55
N ILE A 448 -13.72 -2.28 -15.46
CA ILE A 448 -14.60 -2.30 -14.31
C ILE A 448 -16.03 -1.88 -14.69
N SER A 449 -16.17 -0.96 -15.65
CA SER A 449 -17.45 -0.52 -16.23
C SER A 449 -18.23 -1.64 -16.91
N SER A 450 -17.55 -2.67 -17.43
CA SER A 450 -18.17 -3.83 -18.06
C SER A 450 -18.65 -4.89 -17.06
N ARG A 451 -18.29 -4.74 -15.78
CA ARG A 451 -18.77 -5.65 -14.72
C ARG A 451 -20.21 -5.31 -14.37
N ARG A 452 -21.02 -6.35 -14.18
CA ARG A 452 -22.37 -6.22 -13.63
C ARG A 452 -22.23 -5.76 -12.17
N PRO A 453 -22.80 -4.61 -11.78
CA PRO A 453 -22.83 -4.19 -10.40
C PRO A 453 -23.84 -5.04 -9.62
N TRP A 454 -23.63 -5.13 -8.31
CA TRP A 454 -24.64 -5.58 -7.37
C TRP A 454 -25.62 -4.43 -7.13
N LEU A 455 -26.91 -4.73 -7.24
CA LEU A 455 -27.98 -3.79 -6.94
C LEU A 455 -28.39 -4.02 -5.49
N VAL A 456 -28.16 -3.03 -4.63
CA VAL A 456 -28.42 -3.15 -3.20
C VAL A 456 -29.40 -2.05 -2.78
N SER A 457 -30.57 -2.44 -2.28
CA SER A 457 -31.52 -1.48 -1.71
C SER A 457 -30.93 -0.84 -0.46
N TYR A 458 -31.09 0.47 -0.31
CA TYR A 458 -30.74 1.20 0.92
C TYR A 458 -31.98 1.71 1.68
N ASP A 459 -33.17 1.33 1.22
CA ASP A 459 -34.43 1.71 1.83
C ASP A 459 -35.45 0.55 1.83
N GLY A 460 -36.49 0.70 2.64
CA GLY A 460 -37.54 -0.30 2.83
C GLY A 460 -37.17 -1.44 3.80
N PRO A 461 -38.10 -2.40 4.00
CA PRO A 461 -37.98 -3.45 5.02
C PRO A 461 -36.89 -4.49 4.73
N HIS A 462 -36.36 -4.51 3.51
CA HIS A 462 -35.30 -5.41 3.06
C HIS A 462 -34.09 -4.61 2.55
N ALA A 463 -33.85 -3.43 3.12
CA ALA A 463 -32.65 -2.66 2.83
C ALA A 463 -31.41 -3.50 3.15
N GLY A 464 -30.54 -3.68 2.16
CA GLY A 464 -29.27 -4.38 2.35
C GLY A 464 -28.21 -3.51 3.01
N ILE A 465 -28.35 -2.18 2.95
CA ILE A 465 -27.49 -1.22 3.66
C ILE A 465 -28.27 -0.55 4.79
N GLN A 466 -27.80 -0.74 6.02
CA GLN A 466 -28.43 -0.22 7.23
C GLN A 466 -28.02 1.22 7.54
N ALA A 467 -26.75 1.55 7.31
CA ALA A 467 -26.23 2.89 7.59
C ALA A 467 -25.00 3.24 6.74
N ILE A 468 -24.86 4.53 6.45
CA ILE A 468 -23.67 5.13 5.86
C ILE A 468 -22.99 6.00 6.91
N ILE A 469 -21.67 5.82 7.05
CA ILE A 469 -20.87 6.45 8.09
C ILE A 469 -19.69 7.14 7.41
N SER A 470 -19.43 8.39 7.78
CA SER A 470 -18.30 9.15 7.25
C SER A 470 -17.21 9.24 8.31
N TYR A 471 -16.06 8.61 8.04
CA TYR A 471 -14.85 8.79 8.85
C TYR A 471 -14.14 10.08 8.41
N GLY A 472 -13.65 10.85 9.37
CA GLY A 472 -13.08 12.17 9.13
C GLY A 472 -14.15 13.21 8.76
N THR A 473 -13.87 14.03 7.74
CA THR A 473 -14.76 15.13 7.34
C THR A 473 -16.06 14.61 6.74
N GLN A 474 -17.20 14.87 7.36
CA GLN A 474 -18.52 14.49 6.84
C GLN A 474 -19.06 15.55 5.87
N PRO A 475 -19.61 15.16 4.70
CA PRO A 475 -20.23 16.13 3.81
C PRO A 475 -21.59 16.56 4.40
N HIS A 476 -22.10 17.71 3.98
CA HIS A 476 -23.48 18.06 4.29
C HIS A 476 -24.42 16.94 3.79
N PRO A 477 -25.46 16.55 4.55
CA PRO A 477 -26.34 15.43 4.17
C PRO A 477 -26.95 15.55 2.77
N ASP A 478 -27.22 16.78 2.32
CA ASP A 478 -27.76 17.06 0.99
C ASP A 478 -26.78 16.78 -0.16
N PHE A 479 -25.49 16.61 0.11
CA PHE A 479 -24.45 16.31 -0.88
C PHE A 479 -23.87 14.90 -0.70
N LEU A 480 -24.46 14.09 0.19
CA LEU A 480 -23.93 12.76 0.49
C LEU A 480 -24.02 11.84 -0.73
N ALA A 481 -25.13 11.87 -1.47
CA ALA A 481 -25.30 11.06 -2.68
C ALA A 481 -24.25 11.42 -3.73
N GLU A 482 -24.07 12.71 -4.00
CA GLU A 482 -23.12 13.25 -4.97
C GLU A 482 -21.67 12.93 -4.57
N THR A 483 -21.37 12.88 -3.27
CA THR A 483 -20.02 12.53 -2.78
C THR A 483 -19.75 11.03 -2.80
N LEU A 484 -20.79 10.21 -2.64
CA LEU A 484 -20.67 8.76 -2.70
C LEU A 484 -20.60 8.24 -4.12
N ASP A 485 -21.28 8.89 -5.06
CA ASP A 485 -21.28 8.48 -6.46
C ASP A 485 -19.86 8.51 -7.04
N GLY A 486 -19.38 7.35 -7.49
CA GLY A 486 -18.02 7.19 -7.97
C GLY A 486 -16.93 7.06 -6.88
N SER A 487 -17.30 7.00 -5.61
CA SER A 487 -16.31 6.85 -4.53
C SER A 487 -15.97 5.39 -4.23
N LEU A 488 -14.78 5.18 -3.67
CA LEU A 488 -14.46 3.95 -2.97
C LEU A 488 -15.03 4.02 -1.56
N VAL A 489 -15.61 2.91 -1.12
CA VAL A 489 -16.16 2.74 0.22
C VAL A 489 -15.76 1.39 0.80
N ALA A 490 -15.74 1.28 2.11
CA ALA A 490 -15.61 0.00 2.81
C ALA A 490 -16.99 -0.55 3.16
N LEU A 491 -17.22 -1.82 2.87
CA LEU A 491 -18.38 -2.58 3.31
C LEU A 491 -18.04 -3.21 4.65
N VAL A 492 -18.78 -2.83 5.70
CA VAL A 492 -18.58 -3.33 7.06
C VAL A 492 -19.78 -4.18 7.45
N ARG A 493 -19.54 -5.45 7.74
CA ARG A 493 -20.55 -6.32 8.37
C ARG A 493 -20.62 -5.97 9.84
N LEU A 494 -21.84 -5.82 10.34
CA LEU A 494 -22.13 -5.53 11.74
C LEU A 494 -22.56 -6.79 12.48
N ASP A 495 -22.33 -6.81 13.79
CA ASP A 495 -22.95 -7.79 14.67
C ASP A 495 -24.46 -7.49 14.79
N ALA A 496 -25.31 -8.53 14.68
CA ALA A 496 -26.77 -8.38 14.73
C ALA A 496 -27.30 -7.88 16.08
N GLN A 497 -26.54 -8.06 17.17
CA GLN A 497 -26.85 -7.46 18.47
C GLN A 497 -26.49 -5.97 18.48
N TYR A 498 -25.32 -5.60 17.96
CA TYR A 498 -24.90 -4.21 17.86
C TYR A 498 -25.82 -3.38 16.97
N GLU A 499 -26.24 -3.93 15.83
CA GLU A 499 -27.26 -3.32 14.98
C GLU A 499 -28.54 -3.05 15.78
N ARG A 500 -29.05 -4.03 16.54
CA ARG A 500 -30.32 -3.89 17.28
C ARG A 500 -30.23 -2.89 18.44
N GLU A 501 -29.13 -2.90 19.17
CA GLU A 501 -29.00 -2.10 20.39
C GLU A 501 -28.55 -0.66 20.09
N VAL A 502 -27.67 -0.48 19.10
CA VAL A 502 -27.03 0.81 18.81
C VAL A 502 -27.68 1.50 17.62
N LEU A 503 -28.02 0.76 16.55
CA LEU A 503 -28.56 1.36 15.32
C LEU A 503 -30.08 1.36 15.27
N SER A 504 -30.77 0.35 15.83
CA SER A 504 -32.22 0.15 15.69
C SER A 504 -33.07 0.67 16.86
N SER A 505 -32.55 1.55 17.73
CA SER A 505 -33.27 2.12 18.88
C SER A 505 -34.37 3.12 18.47
N SER A 506 -35.31 2.67 17.64
CA SER A 506 -36.52 3.38 17.22
C SER A 506 -37.59 2.43 16.68
N HIS A 507 -38.06 1.47 17.49
CA HIS A 507 -39.39 0.85 17.29
C HIS A 507 -39.98 0.33 18.60
N HIS A 508 -40.51 1.23 19.44
CA HIS A 508 -41.66 0.90 20.31
C HIS A 508 -42.58 2.13 20.45
N THR A 509 -43.69 2.04 19.71
CA THR A 509 -45.03 2.58 20.01
C THR A 509 -45.13 3.83 20.89
N ALA A 510 -45.51 4.94 20.24
CA ALA A 510 -46.23 6.02 20.87
C ALA A 510 -47.50 5.48 21.55
N THR A 511 -47.56 5.53 22.89
CA THR A 511 -48.73 5.89 23.72
C THR A 511 -48.41 5.59 25.19
N SER A 512 -47.99 6.62 25.94
CA SER A 512 -48.35 6.84 27.35
C SER A 512 -47.61 8.07 27.87
N GLU A 513 -48.35 9.10 28.24
CA GLU A 513 -47.87 10.26 28.98
C GLU A 513 -47.22 9.84 30.30
N PRO A 514 -46.14 10.49 30.77
CA PRO A 514 -45.71 10.38 32.15
C PRO A 514 -46.15 11.60 32.97
N SER A 515 -46.90 11.31 34.03
CA SER A 515 -47.08 12.16 35.19
C SER A 515 -45.76 12.44 35.90
N ALA A 516 -45.68 13.61 36.54
CA ALA A 516 -44.56 14.12 37.31
C ALA A 516 -44.23 13.30 38.57
N ASP A 517 -43.05 13.61 39.12
CA ASP A 517 -42.38 13.11 40.34
C ASP A 517 -41.64 11.76 40.21
N ASP A 518 -40.30 11.78 40.19
CA ASP A 518 -39.50 11.69 41.42
C ASP A 518 -37.99 11.86 41.12
N SER A 519 -37.29 12.41 42.11
CA SER A 519 -35.86 12.69 42.17
C SER A 519 -35.01 11.43 42.43
N SER A 520 -33.93 11.23 41.66
CA SER A 520 -32.67 10.64 42.17
C SER A 520 -31.55 10.69 41.12
N GLU A 521 -30.37 11.12 41.58
CA GLU A 521 -29.11 11.12 40.84
C GLU A 521 -28.60 9.69 40.61
N SER A 522 -28.47 9.29 39.35
CA SER A 522 -27.42 8.35 38.91
C SER A 522 -27.09 8.61 37.45
N ALA A 523 -25.98 9.32 37.20
CA ALA A 523 -25.48 9.58 35.86
C ALA A 523 -24.86 8.29 35.28
N THR A 524 -25.72 7.39 34.80
CA THR A 524 -25.37 6.39 33.79
C THR A 524 -25.81 6.96 32.44
N THR A 525 -24.85 7.46 31.65
CA THR A 525 -25.10 7.99 30.32
C THR A 525 -25.46 6.85 29.36
N ALA A 526 -26.74 6.53 29.30
CA ALA A 526 -27.32 5.70 28.24
C ALA A 526 -27.15 6.41 26.87
N PRO A 527 -26.81 5.69 25.78
CA PRO A 527 -26.66 6.29 24.45
C PRO A 527 -28.02 6.78 23.90
N PRO A 528 -28.04 7.88 23.13
CA PRO A 528 -29.27 8.48 22.60
C PRO A 528 -29.93 7.59 21.54
N SER A 529 -31.26 7.54 21.56
CA SER A 529 -32.12 6.83 20.61
C SER A 529 -32.09 7.46 19.19
N GLY A 530 -32.18 6.62 18.15
CA GLY A 530 -32.37 7.05 16.75
C GLY A 530 -31.12 7.61 16.04
N LEU A 531 -29.99 6.90 16.09
CA LEU A 531 -28.73 7.31 15.47
C LEU A 531 -28.78 7.45 13.93
N ILE A 532 -29.70 6.76 13.24
CA ILE A 532 -29.79 6.81 11.79
C ILE A 532 -30.75 7.92 11.34
N LYS A 533 -30.26 8.86 10.53
CA LYS A 533 -31.04 9.85 9.81
C LYS A 533 -31.11 9.51 8.33
N ARG A 534 -32.03 10.13 7.59
CA ARG A 534 -32.12 9.99 6.14
C ARG A 534 -31.86 11.33 5.44
N THR A 535 -31.14 11.29 4.33
CA THR A 535 -30.92 12.46 3.47
C THR A 535 -32.17 12.78 2.64
N LYS A 536 -32.14 13.89 1.87
CA LYS A 536 -33.17 14.22 0.86
C LYS A 536 -33.40 13.07 -0.14
N ASP A 537 -32.35 12.30 -0.44
CA ASP A 537 -32.37 11.17 -1.37
C ASP A 537 -32.73 9.84 -0.69
N GLY A 538 -33.02 9.86 0.62
CA GLY A 538 -33.41 8.70 1.42
C GLY A 538 -32.24 7.85 1.92
N LEU A 539 -30.99 8.25 1.69
CA LEU A 539 -29.82 7.48 2.13
C LEU A 539 -29.75 7.43 3.67
N PRO A 540 -29.66 6.26 4.30
CA PRO A 540 -29.52 6.14 5.74
C PRO A 540 -28.10 6.51 6.15
N TYR A 541 -27.92 7.49 7.03
CA TYR A 541 -26.61 7.94 7.48
C TYR A 541 -26.57 8.22 8.98
N ILE A 542 -25.39 8.08 9.58
CA ILE A 542 -25.15 8.49 10.97
C ILE A 542 -24.65 9.94 10.97
N PRO A 543 -25.36 10.88 11.63
CA PRO A 543 -24.93 12.26 11.74
C PRO A 543 -23.72 12.40 12.68
N PRO A 544 -22.95 13.48 12.55
CA PRO A 544 -21.84 13.72 13.45
C PRO A 544 -22.37 13.99 14.86
N THR A 545 -21.54 13.66 15.86
CA THR A 545 -21.84 14.01 17.25
C THR A 545 -21.75 15.52 17.46
N THR A 546 -22.11 16.02 18.65
CA THR A 546 -22.04 17.45 19.00
C THR A 546 -20.64 18.06 18.86
N SER A 547 -19.59 17.25 18.80
CA SER A 547 -18.21 17.68 18.51
C SER A 547 -17.93 17.93 17.03
N GLY A 548 -18.88 17.67 16.13
CA GLY A 548 -18.73 17.82 14.69
C GLY A 548 -18.08 16.63 13.97
N ALA A 549 -17.60 15.62 14.71
CA ALA A 549 -17.07 14.38 14.16
C ALA A 549 -18.03 13.20 14.40
N THR A 550 -18.12 12.29 13.43
CA THR A 550 -18.82 11.01 13.62
C THR A 550 -17.90 10.04 14.34
N ALA A 551 -18.39 9.46 15.44
CA ALA A 551 -17.67 8.39 16.11
C ALA A 551 -17.56 7.18 15.15
N PRO A 552 -16.36 6.59 14.96
CA PRO A 552 -16.23 5.43 14.10
C PRO A 552 -16.96 4.23 14.69
N LEU A 553 -17.21 3.23 13.85
CA LEU A 553 -17.78 1.96 14.30
C LEU A 553 -16.82 1.30 15.29
N ASP A 554 -17.38 0.74 16.36
CA ASP A 554 -16.60 -0.01 17.34
C ASP A 554 -16.10 -1.32 16.66
N PRO A 555 -14.77 -1.52 16.57
CA PRO A 555 -14.21 -2.67 15.87
C PRO A 555 -14.60 -4.02 16.48
N ARG A 556 -15.04 -4.06 17.75
CA ARG A 556 -15.49 -5.30 18.39
C ARG A 556 -16.76 -5.87 17.75
N PHE A 557 -17.58 -5.01 17.16
CA PHE A 557 -18.91 -5.36 16.65
C PHE A 557 -19.03 -5.19 15.13
N GLY A 558 -17.92 -4.96 14.45
CA GLY A 558 -17.88 -4.83 13.00
C GLY A 558 -16.69 -5.56 12.39
N GLU A 559 -16.75 -5.84 11.10
CA GLU A 559 -15.58 -6.23 10.32
C GLU A 559 -15.69 -5.68 8.90
N CYS A 560 -14.58 -5.21 8.35
CA CYS A 560 -14.54 -4.84 6.94
C CYS A 560 -14.43 -6.10 6.08
N VAL A 561 -15.47 -6.38 5.29
CA VAL A 561 -15.53 -7.57 4.44
C VAL A 561 -14.96 -7.33 3.05
N SER A 562 -15.00 -6.08 2.56
CA SER A 562 -14.49 -5.71 1.23
C SER A 562 -14.48 -4.20 1.05
N LEU A 563 -13.60 -3.70 0.17
CA LEU A 563 -13.87 -2.41 -0.48
C LEU A 563 -14.86 -2.60 -1.64
N ALA A 564 -15.62 -1.54 -1.94
CA ALA A 564 -16.50 -1.45 -3.08
C ALA A 564 -16.35 -0.10 -3.78
N LEU A 565 -16.56 -0.08 -5.09
CA LEU A 565 -16.78 1.12 -5.89
C LEU A 565 -18.28 1.33 -6.01
N ILE A 566 -18.77 2.50 -5.60
CA ILE A 566 -20.14 2.93 -5.91
C ILE A 566 -20.12 3.42 -7.36
N ARG A 567 -20.69 2.63 -8.26
CA ARG A 567 -20.76 2.95 -9.70
C ARG A 567 -21.84 3.99 -10.01
N GLY A 568 -22.89 4.00 -9.21
CA GLY A 568 -24.06 4.85 -9.40
C GLY A 568 -25.04 4.67 -8.25
N ILE A 569 -25.87 5.69 -8.04
CA ILE A 569 -26.93 5.70 -7.04
C ILE A 569 -28.24 6.01 -7.76
N ASP A 570 -29.20 5.11 -7.68
CA ASP A 570 -30.56 5.34 -8.15
C ASP A 570 -31.41 5.87 -6.98
N THR A 571 -31.63 7.18 -6.97
CA THR A 571 -32.39 7.84 -5.92
C THR A 571 -33.90 7.72 -6.10
N HIS A 572 -34.37 7.26 -7.27
CA HIS A 572 -35.79 6.98 -7.52
C HIS A 572 -36.15 5.62 -6.93
N ASP A 573 -35.43 4.58 -7.34
CA ASP A 573 -35.66 3.19 -6.92
C ASP A 573 -35.00 2.84 -5.58
N LYS A 574 -34.23 3.78 -5.00
CA LYS A 574 -33.49 3.64 -3.73
C LYS A 574 -32.47 2.49 -3.74
N VAL A 575 -31.68 2.41 -4.82
CA VAL A 575 -30.71 1.34 -5.06
C VAL A 575 -29.29 1.89 -5.25
N LEU A 576 -28.31 1.25 -4.61
CA LEU A 576 -26.89 1.44 -4.86
C LEU A 576 -26.37 0.41 -5.89
N GLN A 577 -25.57 0.87 -6.84
CA GLN A 577 -24.85 0.00 -7.78
C GLN A 577 -23.41 -0.22 -7.29
N LEU A 578 -23.14 -1.36 -6.65
CA LEU A 578 -21.84 -1.66 -6.05
C LEU A 578 -21.00 -2.60 -6.92
N VAL A 579 -19.73 -2.26 -7.14
CA VAL A 579 -18.75 -3.18 -7.72
C VAL A 579 -17.74 -3.57 -6.66
N THR A 580 -17.56 -4.86 -6.41
CA THR A 580 -16.65 -5.43 -5.41
C THR A 580 -15.93 -6.66 -6.00
N PRO A 581 -14.71 -7.00 -5.53
CA PRO A 581 -14.06 -8.26 -5.91
C PRO A 581 -14.64 -9.50 -5.21
N LEU A 582 -15.61 -9.36 -4.28
CA LEU A 582 -16.30 -10.49 -3.69
C LEU A 582 -16.96 -11.36 -4.77
N SER A 583 -16.83 -12.68 -4.63
CA SER A 583 -17.56 -13.59 -5.51
C SER A 583 -19.05 -13.60 -5.21
N GLU A 584 -19.84 -14.17 -6.11
CA GLU A 584 -21.26 -14.50 -5.88
C GLU A 584 -21.52 -15.24 -4.57
N SER A 585 -20.73 -16.26 -4.21
CA SER A 585 -20.96 -17.02 -2.97
C SER A 585 -20.66 -16.23 -1.70
N GLN A 586 -19.74 -15.26 -1.78
CA GLN A 586 -19.42 -14.37 -0.67
C GLN A 586 -20.47 -13.28 -0.53
N VAL A 587 -20.95 -12.72 -1.64
CA VAL A 587 -22.05 -11.75 -1.62
C VAL A 587 -23.34 -12.40 -1.13
N ALA A 588 -23.64 -13.62 -1.58
CA ALA A 588 -24.80 -14.37 -1.09
C ALA A 588 -24.75 -14.58 0.44
N ALA A 589 -23.57 -14.84 1.01
CA ALA A 589 -23.40 -14.96 2.46
C ALA A 589 -23.58 -13.64 3.23
N LEU A 590 -23.56 -12.50 2.54
CA LEU A 590 -23.76 -11.18 3.14
C LEU A 590 -25.19 -10.64 2.97
N MET A 591 -26.02 -11.25 2.11
CA MET A 591 -27.35 -10.72 1.79
C MET A 591 -28.28 -10.60 3.01
N ASP A 592 -28.16 -11.53 3.96
CA ASP A 592 -28.99 -11.58 5.17
C ASP A 592 -28.25 -11.03 6.40
N GLN A 593 -27.15 -10.32 6.19
CA GLN A 593 -26.34 -9.76 7.27
C GLN A 593 -26.47 -8.24 7.29
N PRO A 594 -26.44 -7.60 8.47
CA PRO A 594 -26.48 -6.16 8.54
C PRO A 594 -25.17 -5.56 8.03
N LEU A 595 -25.27 -4.73 7.00
CA LEU A 595 -24.12 -4.07 6.37
C LEU A 595 -24.21 -2.56 6.57
N ALA A 596 -23.09 -1.96 6.93
CA ALA A 596 -22.86 -0.53 6.86
C ALA A 596 -21.85 -0.21 5.74
N ILE A 597 -21.98 0.99 5.20
CA ILE A 597 -21.00 1.59 4.29
C ILE A 597 -20.19 2.60 5.08
N VAL A 598 -18.87 2.40 5.12
CA VAL A 598 -17.94 3.38 5.66
C VAL A 598 -17.26 4.12 4.50
N ARG A 599 -17.50 5.43 4.45
CA ARG A 599 -16.87 6.37 3.53
C ARG A 599 -15.79 7.13 4.27
N GLY A 600 -14.69 7.41 3.60
CA GLY A 600 -13.61 8.22 4.14
C GLY A 600 -12.73 8.80 3.04
N SER A 601 -11.53 9.21 3.41
CA SER A 601 -10.51 9.80 2.55
C SER A 601 -9.69 8.73 1.79
N PHE A 602 -10.35 7.78 1.12
CA PHE A 602 -9.68 6.89 0.17
C PHE A 602 -9.12 7.70 -1.01
N ASP A 603 -8.05 7.19 -1.65
CA ASP A 603 -7.61 7.76 -2.92
C ASP A 603 -8.75 7.66 -3.95
N ALA A 604 -8.93 8.70 -4.76
CA ALA A 604 -9.91 8.69 -5.83
C ALA A 604 -9.62 7.52 -6.79
N PRO A 605 -10.63 6.73 -7.21
CA PRO A 605 -10.44 5.57 -8.08
C PRO A 605 -10.24 6.00 -9.54
N GLU A 606 -9.25 6.85 -9.81
CA GLU A 606 -8.93 7.35 -11.16
C GLU A 606 -8.72 6.21 -12.17
N TRP A 607 -8.10 5.13 -11.71
CA TRP A 607 -7.89 3.92 -12.50
C TRP A 607 -9.21 3.41 -13.10
N ALA A 608 -10.31 3.41 -12.34
CA ALA A 608 -11.61 2.87 -12.74
C ALA A 608 -12.24 3.64 -13.92
N TYR A 609 -12.13 4.97 -13.93
CA TYR A 609 -12.72 5.83 -14.95
C TYR A 609 -11.95 5.84 -16.27
N LEU A 610 -10.66 5.53 -16.21
CA LEU A 610 -9.75 5.59 -17.35
C LEU A 610 -9.58 4.25 -18.06
N GLU A 611 -10.02 3.12 -17.48
CA GLU A 611 -9.80 1.79 -18.05
C GLU A 611 -10.34 1.64 -19.48
N ASP A 612 -11.56 2.12 -19.73
CA ASP A 612 -12.18 2.05 -21.06
C ASP A 612 -11.45 2.89 -22.10
N LEU A 613 -10.84 4.01 -21.70
CA LEU A 613 -10.01 4.84 -22.57
C LEU A 613 -8.68 4.15 -22.88
N HIS A 614 -8.14 3.41 -21.91
CA HIS A 614 -6.92 2.63 -22.09
C HIS A 614 -7.14 1.38 -22.95
N LEU A 615 -8.31 0.74 -22.87
CA LEU A 615 -8.68 -0.41 -23.69
C LEU A 615 -8.91 -0.07 -25.16
N ASN A 616 -9.71 0.96 -25.44
CA ASN A 616 -10.17 1.24 -26.79
C ASN A 616 -9.24 2.19 -27.58
N GLY A 617 -8.14 2.62 -26.96
CA GLY A 617 -7.23 3.64 -27.52
C GLY A 617 -7.76 5.06 -27.30
N ARG A 618 -6.85 6.04 -27.28
CA ARG A 618 -7.14 7.46 -26.94
C ARG A 618 -8.19 8.11 -27.84
N GLU A 619 -8.48 7.53 -28.99
CA GLU A 619 -9.37 8.07 -30.03
C GLU A 619 -10.79 7.46 -30.00
N SER A 620 -10.99 6.33 -29.34
CA SER A 620 -12.31 5.68 -29.26
C SER A 620 -13.18 6.32 -28.18
N GLY A 621 -14.32 6.88 -28.58
CA GLY A 621 -15.30 7.48 -27.68
C GLY A 621 -15.10 8.98 -27.43
N MET A 622 -14.40 9.69 -28.34
CA MET A 622 -14.17 11.14 -28.30
C MET A 622 -15.44 11.99 -28.13
N GLU A 623 -16.60 11.48 -28.53
CA GLU A 623 -17.90 12.21 -28.48
C GLU A 623 -18.75 11.85 -27.26
N THR A 624 -18.33 10.88 -26.44
CA THR A 624 -19.13 10.40 -25.30
C THR A 624 -18.80 11.19 -24.04
N GLU A 625 -19.79 11.86 -23.46
CA GLU A 625 -19.66 12.49 -22.15
C GLU A 625 -19.39 11.41 -21.09
N ARG A 626 -18.30 11.58 -20.33
CA ARG A 626 -17.90 10.66 -19.26
C ARG A 626 -17.95 11.39 -17.93
N PRO A 627 -18.72 10.91 -16.94
CA PRO A 627 -18.72 11.47 -15.60
C PRO A 627 -17.29 11.52 -15.06
N TRP A 628 -16.96 12.60 -14.34
CA TRP A 628 -15.67 12.78 -13.67
C TRP A 628 -14.43 12.84 -14.56
N VAL A 629 -14.55 12.89 -15.89
CA VAL A 629 -13.39 12.97 -16.79
C VAL A 629 -13.56 14.12 -17.78
N SER A 630 -12.56 15.00 -17.84
CA SER A 630 -12.48 16.06 -18.86
C SER A 630 -11.25 15.88 -19.73
N ARG A 631 -11.41 16.10 -21.03
CA ARG A 631 -10.28 16.33 -21.93
C ARG A 631 -9.86 17.79 -21.84
N THR A 632 -8.59 18.04 -21.56
CA THR A 632 -8.01 19.36 -21.83
C THR A 632 -7.22 19.23 -23.12
N GLU A 633 -7.64 19.95 -24.16
CA GLU A 633 -6.81 20.12 -25.35
C GLU A 633 -5.61 20.97 -24.94
N ALA A 634 -4.41 20.37 -25.00
CA ALA A 634 -3.19 21.13 -24.74
C ALA A 634 -2.93 22.06 -25.93
N VAL A 635 -2.69 23.34 -25.65
CA VAL A 635 -2.25 24.30 -26.65
C VAL A 635 -0.74 24.13 -26.83
N GLY A 636 -0.29 23.43 -27.87
CA GLY A 636 1.15 23.25 -28.17
C GLY A 636 1.52 21.90 -28.81
N ILE A 637 2.82 21.56 -28.78
CA ILE A 637 3.41 20.32 -29.36
C ILE A 637 3.12 19.07 -28.50
N GLU A 638 2.57 19.24 -27.29
CA GLU A 638 2.15 18.14 -26.43
C GLU A 638 0.71 17.71 -26.76
N GLY A 639 0.50 16.43 -27.07
CA GLY A 639 -0.82 15.89 -27.42
C GLY A 639 -1.84 15.97 -26.27
N ALA A 640 -3.14 15.94 -26.60
CA ALA A 640 -4.25 16.04 -25.65
C ALA A 640 -4.17 15.03 -24.48
N VAL A 641 -4.50 15.49 -23.27
CA VAL A 641 -4.45 14.70 -22.02
C VAL A 641 -5.84 14.66 -21.36
N TRP A 642 -6.26 13.46 -20.93
CA TRP A 642 -7.47 13.28 -20.12
C TRP A 642 -7.15 13.52 -18.65
N ARG A 643 -7.96 14.33 -17.96
CA ARG A 643 -7.83 14.60 -16.52
C ARG A 643 -9.14 14.28 -15.80
N LEU A 644 -9.03 13.77 -14.57
CA LEU A 644 -10.19 13.64 -13.69
C LEU A 644 -10.71 15.06 -13.36
N ARG A 645 -12.04 15.26 -13.44
CA ARG A 645 -12.69 16.34 -12.71
C ARG A 645 -12.80 15.84 -11.27
N HIS A 646 -12.13 16.50 -10.33
CA HIS A 646 -12.39 16.21 -8.92
C HIS A 646 -13.90 16.36 -8.67
N PRO A 647 -14.55 15.40 -7.98
CA PRO A 647 -15.81 15.69 -7.33
C PRO A 647 -15.65 16.96 -6.51
N PRO A 648 -16.69 17.80 -6.36
CA PRO A 648 -16.62 18.91 -5.43
C PRO A 648 -16.32 18.32 -4.05
N LEU A 649 -15.05 18.35 -3.67
CA LEU A 649 -14.62 18.09 -2.31
C LEU A 649 -15.24 19.22 -1.51
N ALA A 650 -16.23 18.90 -0.67
CA ALA A 650 -16.70 19.83 0.34
C ALA A 650 -15.46 20.24 1.15
N GLY A 651 -15.08 21.51 1.01
CA GLY A 651 -13.93 22.10 1.69
C GLY A 651 -14.09 22.12 3.20
#